data_AF-A0AAD5JWK3-F1
#
_entry.id   AF-A0AAD5JWK3-F1
#
_cell.length_a   1.000
_cell.length_b   1.000
_cell.length_c   1.000
_cell.angle_alpha   90.00
_cell.angle_beta   90.00
_cell.angle_gamma   90.00
#
_symmetry.space_group_name_H-M   'P 1'
#
loop_
_entity.id
_entity.type
_entity.pdbx_description
1 polymer ?
#
loop_
_entity_poly.entity_id
_entity_poly.type
_entity_poly.pdbx_seq_one_letter_code
_entity_poly.pdbx_strand_id
1 'polypeptide(L)'
;MNASSSPPPSSPDTTDDEPPLSSREKHVLLSTPHLRIDQSPSLRPISNSRASSPTTTSPSPPTSPSTTTTTTRTSAQQQKHATLPRAYRITRYSRYFIIISILLSFISIFVMLDSFQHHQRDVDGCQDSFMQPIYIRQSGFDSEMTRFASKYALYLYREKDVDLSDQPTGVPVLFIPGHAGSHKQIRSISAETAYAYYQHYATHPEILKQGIRNLDFFTVDFHEEFSALHGQSLLEQAEYLNDAIDYILKLYPRSRKSRRYPDPTSVIILGHSMGGVVARSMFLLNNYQPGSINTIITLSTPHILPPAPFDWKISKIYDDMHRFWVNGYTHGNGVSSSSSLSNDAVATTDLYWATSLKDVMLISIAGGTLDNIVCSDSANVGAFLPTSNGFTVFTTAIPNVWTGTDHLSIYSCKQLVRVLAKSMLDIVDTRRPAQTKPLQDRMAVMKKAFLSGLDDRTQDLSLGRPNHSEIPDRDIRQFNMGERLVIQSNDHPVRLSLLPRTLEATGFSVLTDQSIGQGGSRFSLVFCNRMSRVASDTTRLVCQSADKSAIPVPASTQHDNYPFSGRTFSFASFRMDEMQEYEWFGVIDHYADLGKGAGQQQQQQQGGGFLVAESYHYEDNVQRIEKSMFSIAMEGVYVVIDPPALFTSVLIPAIENPMLAYHLKVSRHGCSDMFAPFLRQSISSMHESKFYVNLANNEDETDVSLHGRTAFSSMTMSTRDIDHQGLSLQVWMDPTCQEPLQIDLSVDWYGSAGRIGFRNGIMLLTYAFITVMLVLAGQIYCYNKTGIFPHFGQGLSFCIRRTLPVIIPIVALCSIYQCTTQPLHHLPAYTVLDDLDVSIAWHDLLIGNSDPFFWWLPLVGLLMSLGTISFVWLVVELLLHFCASISSFLIGHRFYPTTWYWCNRSNETRSQKFQRRAITTMILFVLVATCIPYQFVFVVAFLVHIISCIRSLTRTWAAPLQGYKRANRYHYMQSLLILMMTLLPFNLPILVVWIRNLSVHWFVPFSSDHNVFAIAPFILYVELLTGSRKMLPRTKGPWHWGTCVLIYSIVAYTFLYGIKYTHSIYFLSNHMIAWFLFLHVRDSHYGRMTYRYVADHLYPFRSKKHS
;
A
#
# COMPACT_ATOMS: atom_id res chain seq x y z
N MET A 1 49.65 4.98 -11.59
CA MET A 1 50.95 5.14 -10.91
C MET A 1 51.19 3.89 -10.07
N ASN A 2 52.43 3.43 -9.94
CA ASN A 2 52.76 2.15 -9.30
C ASN A 2 53.45 2.35 -7.94
N ALA A 3 53.04 1.56 -6.94
CA ALA A 3 53.89 0.87 -5.93
C ALA A 3 52.99 0.26 -4.83
N SER A 4 53.35 -0.79 -4.09
CA SER A 4 53.82 -2.17 -4.40
C SER A 4 54.36 -2.81 -3.10
N SER A 5 54.33 -4.15 -3.00
CA SER A 5 54.80 -5.02 -1.87
C SER A 5 54.07 -4.88 -0.51
N SER A 6 53.54 -5.89 0.22
CA SER A 6 53.68 -7.38 0.35
C SER A 6 54.62 -7.87 1.48
N PRO A 7 54.56 -9.14 1.97
CA PRO A 7 53.45 -9.99 2.48
C PRO A 7 53.93 -10.68 3.82
N PRO A 8 53.75 -11.99 4.18
CA PRO A 8 52.75 -13.06 3.95
C PRO A 8 52.16 -13.65 5.31
N PRO A 9 52.03 -14.97 5.67
CA PRO A 9 50.79 -15.47 6.33
C PRO A 9 50.98 -16.51 7.49
N SER A 10 49.99 -17.43 7.65
CA SER A 10 50.04 -18.82 8.21
C SER A 10 49.50 -19.14 9.63
N SER A 11 48.82 -20.29 9.69
CA SER A 11 48.33 -21.12 10.81
C SER A 11 49.35 -22.29 11.09
N PRO A 12 49.11 -23.39 11.87
CA PRO A 12 47.88 -23.88 12.54
C PRO A 12 48.05 -24.57 13.94
N ASP A 13 46.96 -25.18 14.41
CA ASP A 13 46.79 -26.46 15.16
C ASP A 13 47.48 -26.85 16.51
N THR A 14 46.59 -27.15 17.47
CA THR A 14 46.47 -28.32 18.40
C THR A 14 47.60 -28.86 19.32
N THR A 15 47.14 -29.24 20.53
CA THR A 15 47.49 -30.41 21.39
C THR A 15 48.76 -30.44 22.26
N ASP A 16 48.49 -30.48 23.57
CA ASP A 16 48.96 -31.47 24.58
C ASP A 16 50.26 -31.33 25.40
N ASP A 17 50.15 -31.97 26.58
CA ASP A 17 51.09 -32.41 27.61
C ASP A 17 51.64 -31.49 28.74
N GLU A 18 51.74 -32.16 29.89
CA GLU A 18 52.20 -31.77 31.24
C GLU A 18 53.75 -31.61 31.31
N PRO A 19 54.41 -31.12 32.39
CA PRO A 19 54.44 -31.80 33.71
C PRO A 19 54.71 -30.82 34.94
N PRO A 20 55.33 -31.20 36.10
CA PRO A 20 54.52 -31.53 37.28
C PRO A 20 55.04 -31.02 38.68
N LEU A 21 54.32 -31.38 39.77
CA LEU A 21 54.81 -31.74 41.14
C LEU A 21 55.89 -30.86 41.85
N SER A 22 55.79 -30.43 43.13
CA SER A 22 55.04 -30.97 44.29
C SER A 22 55.27 -30.17 45.61
N SER A 23 54.41 -30.42 46.62
CA SER A 23 54.70 -30.26 48.09
C SER A 23 54.73 -28.82 48.68
N ARG A 24 54.39 -28.52 49.96
CA ARG A 24 53.76 -29.31 51.04
C ARG A 24 53.21 -28.41 52.20
N GLU A 25 51.97 -28.68 52.68
CA GLU A 25 51.44 -28.44 54.07
C GLU A 25 51.50 -26.99 54.70
N LYS A 26 50.63 -26.52 55.62
CA LYS A 26 49.57 -27.16 56.46
C LYS A 26 48.55 -26.14 57.07
N HIS A 27 47.28 -26.56 57.21
CA HIS A 27 46.21 -26.01 58.09
C HIS A 27 45.73 -24.55 57.87
N VAL A 28 44.50 -24.12 58.23
CA VAL A 28 43.45 -24.68 59.13
C VAL A 28 42.08 -24.87 58.42
N LEU A 29 41.22 -25.72 58.98
CA LEU A 29 39.87 -26.14 58.52
C LEU A 29 38.76 -25.10 58.91
N LEU A 30 37.46 -25.21 58.59
CA LEU A 30 36.61 -26.36 58.20
C LEU A 30 35.42 -25.95 57.30
N SER A 31 34.71 -26.94 56.74
CA SER A 31 33.81 -26.84 55.59
C SER A 31 32.29 -26.98 55.88
N THR A 32 31.51 -26.74 54.81
CA THR A 32 30.05 -27.00 54.64
C THR A 32 29.63 -28.47 54.81
N PRO A 33 28.32 -28.75 54.86
CA PRO A 33 27.75 -29.47 53.70
C PRO A 33 26.34 -29.04 53.25
N HIS A 34 25.94 -29.52 52.06
CA HIS A 34 24.57 -29.46 51.51
C HIS A 34 23.62 -30.48 52.19
N LEU A 35 22.30 -30.31 52.04
CA LEU A 35 21.45 -31.25 51.26
C LEU A 35 20.00 -30.75 51.06
N ARG A 36 19.15 -31.59 50.46
CA ARG A 36 17.89 -31.25 49.76
C ARG A 36 16.93 -32.46 49.84
N ILE A 37 15.61 -32.26 49.67
CA ILE A 37 14.56 -33.31 49.51
C ILE A 37 14.22 -33.98 50.90
N ASP A 38 12.99 -34.33 51.31
CA ASP A 38 11.66 -34.35 50.66
C ASP A 38 10.43 -34.07 51.58
N GLN A 39 9.24 -34.04 50.96
CA GLN A 39 7.88 -34.48 51.38
C GLN A 39 7.28 -34.24 52.79
N SER A 40 5.93 -34.21 52.82
CA SER A 40 5.05 -34.07 54.00
C SER A 40 4.45 -35.41 54.46
N PRO A 41 3.99 -35.50 55.73
CA PRO A 41 2.59 -35.93 55.92
C PRO A 41 1.82 -35.21 57.04
N SER A 42 0.54 -35.55 57.18
CA SER A 42 -0.45 -35.03 58.14
C SER A 42 -0.81 -36.03 59.24
N LEU A 43 -1.37 -35.60 60.38
CA LEU A 43 -2.34 -36.38 61.19
C LEU A 43 -3.13 -35.53 62.21
N ARG A 44 -4.26 -36.06 62.70
CA ARG A 44 -5.06 -35.61 63.87
C ARG A 44 -5.09 -36.76 64.91
N PRO A 45 -5.63 -36.58 66.14
CA PRO A 45 -7.04 -36.97 66.38
C PRO A 45 -7.83 -36.23 67.52
N ILE A 46 -9.18 -36.28 67.43
CA ILE A 46 -10.20 -36.53 68.52
C ILE A 46 -10.28 -35.60 69.77
N SER A 47 -11.43 -35.26 70.39
CA SER A 47 -12.89 -35.23 70.03
C SER A 47 -13.73 -34.48 71.12
N ASN A 48 -15.08 -34.42 70.96
CA ASN A 48 -16.12 -34.14 71.99
C ASN A 48 -16.23 -32.69 72.57
N SER A 49 -17.41 -32.19 73.02
CA SER A 49 -18.82 -32.65 72.95
C SER A 49 -19.82 -31.45 72.98
N ARG A 50 -21.09 -31.66 73.39
CA ARG A 50 -22.28 -30.80 73.16
C ARG A 50 -22.95 -30.34 74.48
N ALA A 51 -23.75 -29.26 74.38
CA ALA A 51 -25.01 -28.99 75.11
C ALA A 51 -25.07 -28.14 76.41
N SER A 52 -26.27 -27.54 76.58
CA SER A 52 -26.99 -27.08 77.80
C SER A 52 -26.65 -25.75 78.53
N SER A 53 -27.70 -24.95 78.68
CA SER A 53 -28.03 -23.89 79.67
C SER A 53 -28.35 -24.50 81.09
N PRO A 54 -28.74 -23.78 82.18
CA PRO A 54 -29.40 -22.45 82.23
C PRO A 54 -29.18 -21.52 83.48
N THR A 55 -29.93 -20.40 83.52
CA THR A 55 -30.31 -19.56 84.72
C THR A 55 -29.21 -18.88 85.56
N THR A 56 -29.37 -17.70 86.19
CA THR A 56 -30.48 -16.72 86.32
C THR A 56 -29.89 -15.27 86.23
N THR A 57 -30.35 -14.11 86.74
CA THR A 57 -31.40 -13.70 87.70
C THR A 57 -32.03 -12.33 87.29
N SER A 58 -32.30 -11.41 88.24
CA SER A 58 -32.93 -10.07 88.08
C SER A 58 -32.56 -9.20 89.32
N PRO A 59 -33.02 -7.93 89.53
CA PRO A 59 -33.91 -7.08 88.73
C PRO A 59 -33.46 -5.60 88.53
N SER A 60 -34.30 -4.83 87.81
CA SER A 60 -34.35 -3.35 87.73
C SER A 60 -35.14 -2.74 88.93
N PRO A 61 -35.39 -1.40 89.13
CA PRO A 61 -36.08 -0.48 88.19
C PRO A 61 -35.59 1.03 88.28
N PRO A 62 -36.40 2.11 88.16
CA PRO A 62 -36.41 2.89 86.90
C PRO A 62 -36.39 4.43 87.00
N THR A 63 -36.10 5.14 85.89
CA THR A 63 -36.87 6.34 85.48
C THR A 63 -36.65 6.67 83.99
N SER A 64 -37.53 7.51 83.44
CA SER A 64 -37.64 7.89 82.01
C SER A 64 -37.93 9.40 81.89
N PRO A 65 -38.17 9.96 80.69
CA PRO A 65 -37.39 9.89 79.45
C PRO A 65 -36.99 11.29 78.93
N SER A 66 -35.96 11.40 78.08
CA SER A 66 -35.83 12.60 77.20
C SER A 66 -35.06 12.35 75.90
N THR A 67 -35.69 12.84 74.82
CA THR A 67 -35.19 13.34 73.53
C THR A 67 -33.85 12.83 72.98
N THR A 68 -33.92 11.90 72.02
CA THR A 68 -32.76 11.39 71.26
C THR A 68 -32.36 12.34 70.12
N THR A 69 -31.11 12.83 70.10
CA THR A 69 -30.53 13.52 68.93
C THR A 69 -29.14 12.93 68.57
N THR A 70 -29.14 11.81 67.85
CA THR A 70 -27.92 11.02 67.60
C THR A 70 -27.09 11.54 66.43
N THR A 71 -26.09 12.38 66.69
CA THR A 71 -25.02 12.69 65.72
C THR A 71 -23.69 11.99 66.06
N THR A 72 -22.79 11.92 65.06
CA THR A 72 -21.38 11.48 65.19
C THR A 72 -21.03 10.02 65.54
N ARG A 73 -21.83 9.00 65.15
CA ARG A 73 -21.38 7.58 65.16
C ARG A 73 -21.68 6.77 63.88
N THR A 74 -21.35 7.28 62.70
CA THR A 74 -21.50 6.54 61.42
C THR A 74 -20.28 6.56 60.49
N SER A 75 -19.29 7.43 60.71
CA SER A 75 -18.11 7.60 59.83
C SER A 75 -17.01 6.56 60.03
N ALA A 76 -16.97 5.86 61.17
CA ALA A 76 -15.84 5.01 61.57
C ALA A 76 -15.91 3.55 61.08
N GLN A 77 -17.07 3.06 60.62
CA GLN A 77 -17.31 1.62 60.45
C GLN A 77 -17.16 1.10 59.00
N GLN A 78 -16.74 1.93 58.05
CA GLN A 78 -16.74 1.60 56.61
C GLN A 78 -15.35 1.35 55.98
N GLN A 79 -14.29 1.21 56.77
CA GLN A 79 -12.94 0.89 56.30
C GLN A 79 -12.58 -0.61 56.40
N LYS A 80 -13.42 -1.50 55.84
CA LYS A 80 -12.91 -2.82 55.42
C LYS A 80 -11.95 -2.60 54.23
N HIS A 81 -10.71 -3.06 54.35
CA HIS A 81 -9.72 -2.93 53.27
C HIS A 81 -10.22 -3.61 52.00
N ALA A 82 -10.51 -2.82 50.96
CA ALA A 82 -10.90 -3.34 49.65
C ALA A 82 -9.69 -4.06 49.03
N THR A 83 -9.77 -5.39 48.94
CA THR A 83 -8.70 -6.22 48.38
C THR A 83 -8.90 -6.41 46.88
N LEU A 84 -7.80 -6.38 46.11
CA LEU A 84 -7.84 -6.56 44.66
C LEU A 84 -8.36 -7.97 44.31
N PRO A 85 -9.40 -8.11 43.45
CA PRO A 85 -9.97 -9.41 43.11
C PRO A 85 -8.93 -10.34 42.49
N ARG A 86 -9.03 -11.65 42.77
CA ARG A 86 -8.06 -12.67 42.31
C ARG A 86 -7.79 -12.62 40.80
N ALA A 87 -8.79 -12.26 39.99
CA ALA A 87 -8.67 -12.14 38.53
C ALA A 87 -7.67 -11.07 38.05
N TYR A 88 -7.45 -10.00 38.82
CA TYR A 88 -6.53 -8.89 38.49
C TYR A 88 -5.14 -9.08 39.12
N ARG A 89 -4.93 -10.15 39.90
CA ARG A 89 -3.59 -10.44 40.47
C ARG A 89 -2.69 -10.98 39.36
N ILE A 90 -1.52 -10.36 39.20
CA ILE A 90 -0.44 -10.84 38.33
C ILE A 90 0.10 -12.17 38.90
N THR A 91 -0.02 -13.25 38.13
CA THR A 91 0.54 -14.59 38.43
C THR A 91 1.79 -14.84 37.59
N ARG A 92 2.53 -15.92 37.91
CA ARG A 92 3.69 -16.38 37.12
C ARG A 92 3.31 -16.54 35.64
N TYR A 93 2.22 -17.25 35.32
CA TYR A 93 1.71 -17.43 33.96
C TYR A 93 1.54 -16.11 33.19
N SER A 94 0.90 -15.09 33.78
CA SER A 94 0.76 -13.80 33.09
C SER A 94 2.08 -13.03 32.92
N ARG A 95 3.08 -13.24 33.80
CA ARG A 95 4.39 -12.63 33.61
C ARG A 95 5.13 -13.28 32.45
N TYR A 96 5.16 -14.62 32.41
CA TYR A 96 5.76 -15.35 31.29
C TYR A 96 5.05 -15.03 29.97
N PHE A 97 3.71 -15.00 29.93
CA PHE A 97 2.97 -14.61 28.73
C PHE A 97 3.30 -13.18 28.25
N ILE A 98 3.42 -12.20 29.17
CA ILE A 98 3.82 -10.84 28.81
C ILE A 98 5.25 -10.81 28.25
N ILE A 99 6.20 -11.50 28.89
CA ILE A 99 7.61 -11.55 28.43
C ILE A 99 7.71 -12.23 27.06
N ILE A 100 7.02 -13.36 26.87
CA ILE A 100 7.01 -14.12 25.61
C ILE A 100 6.32 -13.31 24.49
N SER A 101 5.18 -12.65 24.77
CA SER A 101 4.52 -11.82 23.75
C SER A 101 5.34 -10.58 23.37
N ILE A 102 6.06 -9.95 24.31
CA ILE A 102 7.03 -8.90 24.00
C ILE A 102 8.14 -9.45 23.09
N LEU A 103 8.80 -10.55 23.48
CA LEU A 103 9.90 -11.15 22.72
C LEU A 103 9.46 -11.55 21.30
N LEU A 104 8.34 -12.25 21.18
CA LEU A 104 7.78 -12.66 19.89
C LEU A 104 7.42 -11.45 19.02
N SER A 105 6.84 -10.39 19.59
CA SER A 105 6.52 -9.17 18.83
C SER A 105 7.78 -8.50 18.27
N PHE A 106 8.87 -8.46 19.04
CA PHE A 106 10.14 -7.91 18.56
C PHE A 106 10.79 -8.79 17.50
N ILE A 107 10.77 -10.12 17.64
CA ILE A 107 11.28 -11.04 16.62
C ILE A 107 10.46 -10.91 15.33
N SER A 108 9.13 -10.89 15.40
CA SER A 108 8.27 -10.72 14.23
C SER A 108 8.48 -9.35 13.55
N ILE A 109 8.60 -8.26 14.30
CA ILE A 109 8.89 -6.94 13.72
C ILE A 109 10.29 -6.90 13.10
N PHE A 110 11.30 -7.51 13.73
CA PHE A 110 12.65 -7.60 13.17
C PHE A 110 12.66 -8.39 11.85
N VAL A 111 12.07 -9.59 11.82
CA VAL A 111 11.96 -10.42 10.62
C VAL A 111 11.19 -9.70 9.51
N MET A 112 10.08 -9.02 9.82
CA MET A 112 9.34 -8.23 8.83
C MET A 112 10.18 -7.08 8.24
N LEU A 113 10.99 -6.40 9.06
CA LEU A 113 11.83 -5.29 8.61
C LEU A 113 13.04 -5.76 7.79
N ASP A 114 13.70 -6.84 8.23
CA ASP A 114 14.86 -7.41 7.52
C ASP A 114 14.45 -8.04 6.18
N SER A 115 13.38 -8.82 6.19
CA SER A 115 12.72 -9.34 4.99
C SER A 115 12.41 -8.23 3.98
N PHE A 116 11.72 -7.18 4.41
CA PHE A 116 11.37 -6.02 3.55
C PHE A 116 12.59 -5.23 3.04
N GLN A 117 13.71 -5.24 3.76
CA GLN A 117 14.92 -4.51 3.35
C GLN A 117 15.84 -5.33 2.43
N HIS A 118 15.89 -6.66 2.60
CA HIS A 118 16.96 -7.51 2.05
C HIS A 118 16.50 -8.70 1.18
N HIS A 119 15.22 -9.11 1.22
CA HIS A 119 14.72 -10.33 0.55
C HIS A 119 13.57 -10.03 -0.42
N GLN A 120 13.37 -10.87 -1.46
CA GLN A 120 12.26 -10.74 -2.43
C GLN A 120 12.18 -9.39 -3.16
N ARG A 121 13.33 -8.75 -3.37
CA ARG A 121 13.45 -7.46 -4.05
C ARG A 121 13.84 -7.65 -5.52
N ASP A 122 13.17 -6.92 -6.41
CA ASP A 122 13.57 -6.90 -7.83
C ASP A 122 14.97 -6.31 -8.00
N VAL A 123 15.71 -6.79 -9.01
CA VAL A 123 17.04 -6.27 -9.35
C VAL A 123 16.89 -4.95 -10.11
N ASP A 124 17.52 -3.90 -9.59
CA ASP A 124 17.63 -2.61 -10.27
C ASP A 124 18.56 -2.73 -11.48
N GLY A 125 18.00 -2.52 -12.67
CA GLY A 125 18.70 -2.49 -13.95
C GLY A 125 18.73 -1.11 -14.59
N CYS A 126 18.27 -0.06 -13.90
CA CYS A 126 18.10 1.26 -14.50
C CYS A 126 19.44 1.94 -14.81
N GLN A 127 19.62 2.34 -16.07
CA GLN A 127 20.75 3.18 -16.46
C GLN A 127 20.45 4.65 -16.18
N ASP A 128 21.47 5.40 -15.77
CA ASP A 128 21.41 6.86 -15.63
C ASP A 128 21.06 7.56 -16.94
N SER A 129 20.20 8.58 -16.83
CA SER A 129 19.92 9.56 -17.88
C SER A 129 20.75 10.82 -17.70
N PHE A 130 21.07 11.51 -18.79
CA PHE A 130 21.84 12.77 -18.80
C PHE A 130 21.00 13.89 -19.43
N MET A 131 21.13 15.11 -18.90
CA MET A 131 20.29 16.27 -19.27
C MET A 131 20.96 17.60 -18.90
N GLN A 132 20.59 18.69 -19.57
CA GLN A 132 21.00 20.06 -19.26
C GLN A 132 19.77 20.98 -19.10
N PRO A 133 19.11 20.96 -17.92
CA PRO A 133 17.78 21.53 -17.75
C PRO A 133 17.79 23.06 -17.51
N ILE A 134 16.94 23.78 -18.25
CA ILE A 134 16.61 25.19 -18.02
C ILE A 134 15.13 25.30 -17.62
N TYR A 135 14.82 26.10 -16.58
CA TYR A 135 13.46 26.29 -16.07
C TYR A 135 13.05 27.76 -16.20
N ILE A 136 12.15 28.06 -17.14
CA ILE A 136 11.65 29.41 -17.42
C ILE A 136 10.37 29.66 -16.63
N ARG A 137 10.45 30.45 -15.55
CA ARG A 137 9.28 30.77 -14.71
C ARG A 137 8.23 31.54 -15.51
N GLN A 138 6.98 31.09 -15.43
CA GLN A 138 5.84 31.73 -16.07
C GLN A 138 5.35 32.92 -15.25
N SER A 139 6.02 34.07 -15.40
CA SER A 139 5.74 35.29 -14.63
C SER A 139 4.36 35.91 -14.89
N GLY A 140 3.72 35.59 -16.01
CA GLY A 140 2.35 36.02 -16.32
C GLY A 140 1.25 35.18 -15.68
N PHE A 141 1.60 34.14 -14.91
CA PHE A 141 0.66 33.37 -14.09
C PHE A 141 0.77 33.85 -12.64
N ASP A 142 0.11 34.98 -12.38
CA ASP A 142 0.21 35.73 -11.13
C ASP A 142 -1.12 35.75 -10.35
N SER A 143 -1.23 36.66 -9.38
CA SER A 143 -2.40 36.81 -8.51
C SER A 143 -3.67 37.31 -9.21
N GLU A 144 -3.61 37.80 -10.45
CA GLU A 144 -4.81 38.07 -11.26
C GLU A 144 -5.41 36.78 -11.85
N MET A 145 -4.57 35.76 -12.08
CA MET A 145 -4.97 34.47 -12.67
C MET A 145 -5.33 33.42 -11.61
N THR A 146 -4.59 33.34 -10.49
CA THR A 146 -4.85 32.36 -9.44
C THR A 146 -4.48 32.86 -8.04
N ARG A 147 -5.31 32.51 -7.05
CA ARG A 147 -5.10 32.88 -5.63
C ARG A 147 -3.88 32.21 -4.99
N PHE A 148 -3.28 31.21 -5.63
CA PHE A 148 -2.11 30.48 -5.12
C PHE A 148 -0.78 30.90 -5.77
N ALA A 149 -0.74 31.97 -6.59
CA ALA A 149 0.48 32.41 -7.28
C ALA A 149 1.65 32.84 -6.35
N SER A 150 1.37 33.01 -5.06
CA SER A 150 2.37 33.22 -3.99
C SER A 150 2.68 31.95 -3.16
N LYS A 151 1.88 30.87 -3.28
CA LYS A 151 2.14 29.55 -2.68
C LYS A 151 2.90 28.63 -3.62
N TYR A 152 2.61 28.70 -4.92
CA TYR A 152 3.09 27.78 -5.95
C TYR A 152 3.67 28.55 -7.15
N ALA A 153 4.46 27.87 -7.99
CA ALA A 153 5.04 28.48 -9.19
C ALA A 153 4.98 27.53 -10.40
N LEU A 154 4.73 28.09 -11.59
CA LEU A 154 4.71 27.38 -12.87
C LEU A 154 5.99 27.69 -13.66
N TYR A 155 6.62 26.67 -14.23
CA TYR A 155 7.81 26.78 -15.08
C TYR A 155 7.60 26.05 -16.40
N LEU A 156 8.28 26.52 -17.46
CA LEU A 156 8.45 25.82 -18.72
C LEU A 156 9.87 25.22 -18.75
N TYR A 157 9.99 23.92 -19.00
CA TYR A 157 11.26 23.23 -19.21
C TYR A 157 11.80 23.51 -20.62
N ARG A 158 13.12 23.70 -20.71
CA ARG A 158 13.88 23.75 -21.96
C ARG A 158 15.16 22.94 -21.81
N GLU A 159 15.46 22.08 -22.79
CA GLU A 159 16.75 21.38 -22.85
C GLU A 159 17.78 22.30 -23.50
N LYS A 160 18.86 22.61 -22.76
CA LYS A 160 19.91 23.54 -23.21
C LYS A 160 20.59 23.06 -24.49
N ASP A 161 20.89 24.02 -25.37
CA ASP A 161 21.49 23.82 -26.71
C ASP A 161 20.64 22.96 -27.67
N VAL A 162 19.42 22.57 -27.28
CA VAL A 162 18.46 21.78 -28.06
C VAL A 162 17.21 22.61 -28.36
N ASP A 163 16.53 23.13 -27.34
CA ASP A 163 15.39 24.03 -27.53
C ASP A 163 15.84 25.50 -27.62
N LEU A 164 16.01 25.99 -28.85
CA LEU A 164 16.50 27.35 -29.14
C LEU A 164 15.47 28.48 -28.92
N SER A 165 14.35 28.22 -28.24
CA SER A 165 13.21 29.17 -28.11
C SER A 165 12.55 29.13 -26.73
N ASP A 166 12.67 30.23 -25.99
CA ASP A 166 11.97 30.44 -24.71
C ASP A 166 10.43 30.40 -24.82
N GLN A 167 9.88 30.59 -26.02
CA GLN A 167 8.44 30.54 -26.26
C GLN A 167 7.96 29.09 -26.49
N PRO A 168 6.81 28.68 -25.93
CA PRO A 168 6.19 27.40 -26.22
C PRO A 168 5.60 27.41 -27.64
N THR A 169 5.84 26.37 -28.43
CA THR A 169 5.28 26.25 -29.80
C THR A 169 4.81 24.84 -30.17
N GLY A 170 5.30 23.83 -29.44
CA GLY A 170 4.97 22.42 -29.56
C GLY A 170 3.60 22.09 -28.96
N VAL A 171 3.45 20.87 -28.45
CA VAL A 171 2.23 20.41 -27.76
C VAL A 171 2.41 20.54 -26.24
N PRO A 172 1.44 21.13 -25.51
CA PRO A 172 1.57 21.31 -24.06
C PRO A 172 1.48 19.99 -23.30
N VAL A 173 2.46 19.76 -22.43
CA VAL A 173 2.46 18.75 -21.37
C VAL A 173 2.52 19.47 -20.02
N LEU A 174 1.79 18.99 -19.01
CA LEU A 174 1.86 19.49 -17.64
C LEU A 174 2.26 18.36 -16.68
N PHE A 175 3.43 18.51 -16.06
CA PHE A 175 3.94 17.61 -15.03
C PHE A 175 3.48 18.03 -13.63
N ILE A 176 3.02 17.05 -12.85
CA ILE A 176 2.54 17.20 -11.48
C ILE A 176 3.40 16.31 -10.55
N PRO A 177 4.26 16.90 -9.69
CA PRO A 177 5.10 16.13 -8.78
C PRO A 177 4.33 15.48 -7.62
N GLY A 178 4.97 14.51 -6.96
CA GLY A 178 4.41 13.73 -5.86
C GLY A 178 4.46 14.37 -4.48
N HIS A 179 4.19 13.57 -3.45
CA HIS A 179 4.43 13.94 -2.05
C HIS A 179 5.91 14.25 -1.83
N ALA A 180 6.22 15.39 -1.23
CA ALA A 180 7.60 15.90 -1.11
C ALA A 180 8.34 16.04 -2.46
N GLY A 181 7.61 16.04 -3.58
CA GLY A 181 8.15 16.08 -4.92
C GLY A 181 8.55 17.48 -5.36
N SER A 182 9.41 17.55 -6.38
CA SER A 182 9.97 18.80 -6.92
C SER A 182 9.67 18.92 -8.41
N HIS A 183 9.44 20.16 -8.88
CA HIS A 183 9.28 20.50 -10.29
C HIS A 183 10.41 19.96 -11.19
N LYS A 184 11.56 19.64 -10.60
CA LYS A 184 12.77 19.17 -11.27
C LYS A 184 12.75 17.68 -11.64
N GLN A 185 11.81 16.88 -11.14
CA GLN A 185 11.78 15.43 -11.40
C GLN A 185 11.57 15.08 -12.88
N ILE A 186 10.84 15.92 -13.63
CA ILE A 186 10.48 15.71 -15.04
C ILE A 186 11.68 15.73 -16.02
N ARG A 187 12.83 16.23 -15.56
CA ARG A 187 14.02 16.55 -16.37
C ARG A 187 14.44 15.48 -17.39
N SER A 188 14.54 14.22 -16.98
CA SER A 188 15.01 13.14 -17.84
C SER A 188 14.05 12.85 -18.99
N ILE A 189 12.74 12.88 -18.72
CA ILE A 189 11.69 12.67 -19.73
C ILE A 189 11.66 13.84 -20.71
N SER A 190 11.73 15.08 -20.21
CA SER A 190 11.77 16.27 -21.07
C SER A 190 13.00 16.28 -21.98
N ALA A 191 14.18 15.96 -21.44
CA ALA A 191 15.43 15.88 -22.18
C ALA A 191 15.37 14.81 -23.28
N GLU A 192 15.09 13.55 -22.95
CA GLU A 192 15.03 12.46 -23.95
C GLU A 192 13.95 12.72 -25.01
N THR A 193 12.82 13.33 -24.64
CA THR A 193 11.77 13.74 -25.59
C THR A 193 12.24 14.82 -26.56
N ALA A 194 13.01 15.81 -26.08
CA ALA A 194 13.60 16.83 -26.93
C ALA A 194 14.65 16.22 -27.88
N TYR A 195 15.62 15.46 -27.35
CA TYR A 195 16.63 14.77 -28.17
C TYR A 195 16.00 13.87 -29.23
N ALA A 196 15.04 13.01 -28.84
CA ALA A 196 14.34 12.12 -29.77
C ALA A 196 13.62 12.89 -30.88
N TYR A 197 12.91 13.98 -30.56
CA TYR A 197 12.21 14.79 -31.55
C TYR A 197 13.17 15.41 -32.57
N TYR A 198 14.20 16.15 -32.13
CA TYR A 198 15.08 16.86 -33.05
C TYR A 198 16.01 15.92 -33.85
N GLN A 199 16.40 14.78 -33.28
CA GLN A 199 17.26 13.80 -33.99
C GLN A 199 16.47 12.96 -35.00
N HIS A 200 15.30 12.43 -34.61
CA HIS A 200 14.58 11.43 -35.41
C HIS A 200 13.33 11.93 -36.14
N TYR A 201 12.61 12.92 -35.61
CA TYR A 201 11.32 13.35 -36.16
C TYR A 201 11.46 14.64 -37.00
N ALA A 202 12.18 15.64 -36.51
CA ALA A 202 12.35 16.93 -37.17
C ALA A 202 13.13 16.86 -38.50
N THR A 203 13.99 15.83 -38.64
CA THR A 203 14.79 15.53 -39.83
C THR A 203 13.98 14.96 -41.00
N HIS A 204 12.77 14.44 -40.75
CA HIS A 204 11.96 13.74 -41.75
C HIS A 204 10.70 14.54 -42.15
N PRO A 205 10.67 15.18 -43.34
CA PRO A 205 9.58 16.09 -43.71
C PRO A 205 8.22 15.39 -43.85
N GLU A 206 8.18 14.09 -44.17
CA GLU A 206 6.93 13.32 -44.21
C GLU A 206 6.30 13.14 -42.81
N ILE A 207 7.11 13.02 -41.76
CA ILE A 207 6.65 12.89 -40.38
C ILE A 207 6.01 14.20 -39.90
N LEU A 208 6.58 15.35 -40.30
CA LEU A 208 6.01 16.67 -40.05
C LEU A 208 4.65 16.89 -40.76
N LYS A 209 4.42 16.27 -41.93
CA LYS A 209 3.09 16.27 -42.59
C LYS A 209 2.04 15.44 -41.81
N GLN A 210 2.47 14.45 -41.04
CA GLN A 210 1.58 13.66 -40.17
C GLN A 210 1.12 14.44 -38.91
N GLY A 211 1.67 15.64 -38.67
CA GLY A 211 1.27 16.51 -37.56
C GLY A 211 2.05 16.29 -36.27
N ILE A 212 3.10 15.47 -36.27
CA ILE A 212 3.97 15.24 -35.10
C ILE A 212 4.88 16.46 -34.89
N ARG A 213 5.06 16.87 -33.63
CA ARG A 213 5.79 18.07 -33.22
C ARG A 213 6.43 17.85 -31.85
N ASN A 214 7.39 18.71 -31.46
CA ASN A 214 7.97 18.73 -30.12
C ASN A 214 6.90 18.89 -29.03
N LEU A 215 7.24 18.47 -27.82
CA LEU A 215 6.42 18.63 -26.62
C LEU A 215 7.01 19.75 -25.75
N ASP A 216 6.18 20.67 -25.28
CA ASP A 216 6.56 21.72 -24.34
C ASP A 216 6.15 21.27 -22.93
N PHE A 217 7.13 20.95 -22.08
CA PHE A 217 6.88 20.46 -20.72
C PHE A 217 6.76 21.63 -19.74
N PHE A 218 5.54 21.93 -19.32
CA PHE A 218 5.28 22.75 -18.15
C PHE A 218 5.40 21.90 -16.88
N THR A 219 5.91 22.49 -15.80
CA THR A 219 6.15 21.81 -14.52
C THR A 219 5.85 22.74 -13.36
N VAL A 220 5.27 22.19 -12.29
CA VAL A 220 4.78 22.96 -11.14
C VAL A 220 5.62 22.71 -9.90
N ASP A 221 5.95 23.79 -9.19
CA ASP A 221 6.58 23.77 -7.88
C ASP A 221 5.54 23.93 -6.76
N PHE A 222 5.35 22.86 -6.00
CA PHE A 222 4.54 22.84 -4.78
C PHE A 222 5.36 23.05 -3.49
N HIS A 223 6.63 23.49 -3.59
CA HIS A 223 7.57 23.63 -2.47
C HIS A 223 7.74 22.33 -1.64
N GLU A 224 7.66 21.17 -2.30
CA GLU A 224 7.77 19.83 -1.72
C GLU A 224 6.74 19.60 -0.59
N GLU A 225 5.51 20.07 -0.78
CA GLU A 225 4.41 19.91 0.17
C GLU A 225 4.04 18.42 0.39
N PHE A 226 3.74 18.07 1.64
CA PHE A 226 3.49 16.68 2.06
C PHE A 226 2.05 16.20 1.73
N SER A 227 1.67 16.25 0.46
CA SER A 227 0.31 16.00 -0.04
C SER A 227 -0.30 14.65 0.38
N ALA A 228 0.49 13.57 0.49
CA ALA A 228 0.02 12.27 1.00
C ALA A 228 -0.50 12.27 2.46
N LEU A 229 -0.26 13.33 3.23
CA LEU A 229 -0.57 13.42 4.66
C LEU A 229 -1.66 14.45 5.01
N HIS A 230 -2.17 15.21 4.02
CA HIS A 230 -3.15 16.26 4.23
C HIS A 230 -4.02 16.52 2.98
N GLY A 231 -5.31 16.17 3.06
CA GLY A 231 -6.21 16.17 1.90
C GLY A 231 -6.60 17.57 1.39
N GLN A 232 -6.56 18.60 2.23
CA GLN A 232 -6.80 19.97 1.78
C GLN A 232 -5.69 20.45 0.83
N SER A 233 -4.44 20.02 1.01
CA SER A 233 -3.35 20.34 0.06
C SER A 233 -3.59 19.74 -1.32
N LEU A 234 -4.16 18.52 -1.42
CA LEU A 234 -4.49 17.91 -2.72
C LEU A 234 -5.50 18.74 -3.52
N LEU A 235 -6.49 19.32 -2.82
CA LEU A 235 -7.51 20.18 -3.44
C LEU A 235 -6.93 21.54 -3.87
N GLU A 236 -6.07 22.16 -3.06
CA GLU A 236 -5.37 23.41 -3.41
C GLU A 236 -4.44 23.22 -4.63
N GLN A 237 -3.76 22.07 -4.71
CA GLN A 237 -2.92 21.70 -5.85
C GLN A 237 -3.76 21.49 -7.11
N ALA A 238 -4.89 20.77 -7.02
CA ALA A 238 -5.78 20.54 -8.15
C ALA A 238 -6.46 21.83 -8.65
N GLU A 239 -6.85 22.73 -7.75
CA GLU A 239 -7.45 24.03 -8.10
C GLU A 239 -6.47 24.90 -8.88
N TYR A 240 -5.24 25.05 -8.38
CA TYR A 240 -4.16 25.80 -9.05
C TYR A 240 -3.79 25.20 -10.43
N LEU A 241 -3.85 23.87 -10.59
CA LEU A 241 -3.54 23.23 -11.87
C LEU A 241 -4.64 23.44 -12.93
N ASN A 242 -5.91 23.52 -12.53
CA ASN A 242 -6.99 23.88 -13.46
C ASN A 242 -6.80 25.32 -13.97
N ASP A 243 -6.50 26.27 -13.07
CA ASP A 243 -6.14 27.64 -13.43
C ASP A 243 -4.89 27.67 -14.36
N ALA A 244 -3.90 26.81 -14.10
CA ALA A 244 -2.67 26.72 -14.88
C ALA A 244 -2.90 26.17 -16.30
N ILE A 245 -3.82 25.22 -16.49
CA ILE A 245 -4.19 24.72 -17.83
C ILE A 245 -4.82 25.85 -18.66
N ASP A 246 -5.76 26.58 -18.09
CA ASP A 246 -6.39 27.73 -18.75
C ASP A 246 -5.37 28.81 -19.16
N TYR A 247 -4.40 29.12 -18.27
CA TYR A 247 -3.26 29.99 -18.60
C TYR A 247 -2.38 29.41 -19.73
N ILE A 248 -1.99 28.13 -19.65
CA ILE A 248 -1.13 27.46 -20.66
C ILE A 248 -1.78 27.52 -22.05
N LEU A 249 -3.07 27.18 -22.16
CA LEU A 249 -3.79 27.21 -23.44
C LEU A 249 -3.84 28.64 -24.02
N LYS A 250 -3.95 29.67 -23.18
CA LYS A 250 -3.92 31.09 -23.59
C LYS A 250 -2.55 31.60 -24.09
N LEU A 251 -1.45 30.87 -23.86
CA LEU A 251 -0.13 31.25 -24.40
C LEU A 251 0.00 30.98 -25.90
N TYR A 252 -0.51 29.83 -26.37
CA TYR A 252 -0.22 29.33 -27.72
C TYR A 252 -0.72 30.20 -28.88
N PRO A 253 -1.91 30.81 -28.84
CA PRO A 253 -2.35 31.74 -29.89
C PRO A 253 -1.43 32.96 -30.07
N ARG A 254 -0.61 33.30 -29.06
CA ARG A 254 0.37 34.40 -29.12
C ARG A 254 1.72 33.96 -29.69
N SER A 255 2.12 32.71 -29.46
CA SER A 255 3.41 32.17 -29.93
C SER A 255 3.32 31.53 -31.32
N ARG A 256 2.21 30.84 -31.64
CA ARG A 256 1.95 30.19 -32.95
C ARG A 256 1.50 31.20 -34.02
N LYS A 257 2.26 32.28 -34.20
CA LYS A 257 1.96 33.42 -35.12
C LYS A 257 1.69 33.03 -36.58
N SER A 258 2.12 31.84 -37.01
CA SER A 258 1.81 31.27 -38.33
C SER A 258 0.69 30.23 -38.22
N ARG A 259 -0.51 30.57 -38.70
CA ARG A 259 -1.77 29.80 -38.60
C ARG A 259 -1.82 28.53 -39.47
N ARG A 260 -0.74 27.74 -39.54
CA ARG A 260 -0.69 26.47 -40.30
C ARG A 260 -1.47 25.32 -39.60
N TYR A 261 -1.64 25.42 -38.29
CA TYR A 261 -2.28 24.41 -37.43
C TYR A 261 -3.25 25.09 -36.46
N PRO A 262 -4.30 24.39 -35.98
CA PRO A 262 -5.17 24.92 -34.93
C PRO A 262 -4.41 25.15 -33.61
N ASP A 263 -4.92 26.10 -32.82
CA ASP A 263 -4.49 26.31 -31.44
C ASP A 263 -4.87 25.13 -30.54
N PRO A 264 -4.10 24.86 -29.46
CA PRO A 264 -4.41 23.78 -28.54
C PRO A 264 -5.68 24.06 -27.74
N THR A 265 -6.52 23.03 -27.59
CA THR A 265 -7.67 23.04 -26.68
C THR A 265 -7.48 22.13 -25.47
N SER A 266 -6.36 21.40 -25.38
CA SER A 266 -6.12 20.43 -24.32
C SER A 266 -4.63 20.19 -24.05
N VAL A 267 -4.33 19.73 -22.84
CA VAL A 267 -2.99 19.48 -22.30
C VAL A 267 -2.83 17.98 -21.96
N ILE A 268 -1.64 17.44 -22.18
CA ILE A 268 -1.28 16.08 -21.74
C ILE A 268 -0.76 16.15 -20.30
N ILE A 269 -1.32 15.33 -19.39
CA ILE A 269 -0.93 15.34 -17.97
C ILE A 269 0.02 14.18 -17.67
N LEU A 270 1.07 14.46 -16.90
CA LEU A 270 2.00 13.45 -16.38
C LEU A 270 2.14 13.59 -14.86
N GLY A 271 1.62 12.63 -14.10
CA GLY A 271 1.60 12.65 -12.63
C GLY A 271 2.60 11.67 -12.01
N HIS A 272 3.31 12.12 -10.97
CA HIS A 272 4.09 11.23 -10.09
C HIS A 272 3.36 11.02 -8.77
N SER A 273 3.22 9.77 -8.30
CA SER A 273 2.79 9.49 -6.93
C SER A 273 1.46 10.22 -6.61
N MET A 274 1.36 10.96 -5.51
CA MET A 274 0.18 11.77 -5.20
C MET A 274 -0.21 12.78 -6.30
N GLY A 275 0.71 13.21 -7.16
CA GLY A 275 0.42 14.08 -8.30
C GLY A 275 -0.54 13.47 -9.33
N GLY A 276 -0.57 12.15 -9.47
CA GLY A 276 -1.60 11.47 -10.27
C GLY A 276 -2.97 11.40 -9.59
N VAL A 277 -3.01 11.45 -8.26
CA VAL A 277 -4.26 11.60 -7.47
C VAL A 277 -4.80 13.03 -7.60
N VAL A 278 -3.91 14.02 -7.55
CA VAL A 278 -4.24 15.43 -7.85
C VAL A 278 -4.80 15.54 -9.27
N ALA A 279 -4.15 14.95 -10.28
CA ALA A 279 -4.63 14.94 -11.67
C ALA A 279 -6.06 14.40 -11.83
N ARG A 280 -6.42 13.33 -11.11
CA ARG A 280 -7.79 12.79 -11.10
C ARG A 280 -8.77 13.63 -10.28
N SER A 281 -8.28 14.33 -9.26
CA SER A 281 -9.08 15.23 -8.41
C SER A 281 -9.46 16.53 -9.11
N MET A 282 -8.68 16.98 -10.11
CA MET A 282 -8.96 18.18 -10.91
C MET A 282 -10.37 18.19 -11.52
N PHE A 283 -10.85 17.02 -11.99
CA PHE A 283 -12.18 16.83 -12.57
C PHE A 283 -13.34 17.06 -11.59
N LEU A 284 -13.07 17.01 -10.27
CA LEU A 284 -14.07 17.21 -9.21
C LEU A 284 -14.31 18.70 -8.90
N LEU A 285 -13.54 19.61 -9.50
CA LEU A 285 -13.54 21.03 -9.16
C LEU A 285 -14.27 21.88 -10.21
N ASN A 286 -14.99 22.89 -9.72
CA ASN A 286 -15.81 23.79 -10.56
C ASN A 286 -15.01 24.67 -11.53
N ASN A 287 -13.67 24.74 -11.41
CA ASN A 287 -12.80 25.44 -12.36
C ASN A 287 -12.21 24.51 -13.44
N TYR A 288 -12.56 23.22 -13.45
CA TYR A 288 -12.22 22.33 -14.56
C TYR A 288 -12.98 22.73 -15.84
N GLN A 289 -12.27 22.72 -16.97
CA GLN A 289 -12.85 22.95 -18.30
C GLN A 289 -12.98 21.59 -19.01
N PRO A 290 -14.20 21.08 -19.28
CA PRO A 290 -14.40 19.80 -19.96
C PRO A 290 -13.65 19.69 -21.29
N GLY A 291 -12.89 18.62 -21.46
CA GLY A 291 -12.06 18.38 -22.64
C GLY A 291 -10.68 19.06 -22.62
N SER A 292 -10.36 19.90 -21.62
CA SER A 292 -9.02 20.50 -21.49
C SER A 292 -7.92 19.50 -21.08
N ILE A 293 -8.33 18.35 -20.54
CA ILE A 293 -7.48 17.17 -20.32
C ILE A 293 -8.02 16.04 -21.18
N ASN A 294 -7.16 15.41 -21.99
CA ASN A 294 -7.54 14.28 -22.84
C ASN A 294 -6.65 13.04 -22.64
N THR A 295 -5.49 13.20 -22.00
CA THR A 295 -4.48 12.15 -21.79
C THR A 295 -3.85 12.38 -20.43
N ILE A 296 -3.80 11.33 -19.62
CA ILE A 296 -3.13 11.29 -18.33
C ILE A 296 -2.22 10.06 -18.34
N ILE A 297 -0.96 10.27 -17.99
CA ILE A 297 0.00 9.20 -17.69
C ILE A 297 0.40 9.36 -16.23
N THR A 298 0.39 8.28 -15.46
CA THR A 298 0.72 8.31 -14.03
C THR A 298 1.79 7.28 -13.70
N LEU A 299 2.88 7.71 -13.05
CA LEU A 299 3.96 6.83 -12.59
C LEU A 299 3.87 6.66 -11.05
N SER A 300 3.87 5.41 -10.57
CA SER A 300 3.76 5.01 -9.14
C SER A 300 2.66 5.73 -8.35
N THR A 301 1.50 5.96 -8.96
CA THR A 301 0.38 6.71 -8.35
C THR A 301 -0.56 5.79 -7.57
N PRO A 302 -0.83 6.05 -6.27
CA PRO A 302 -1.80 5.28 -5.49
C PRO A 302 -3.25 5.66 -5.88
N HIS A 303 -3.82 4.93 -6.83
CA HIS A 303 -5.13 5.21 -7.44
C HIS A 303 -6.34 4.65 -6.69
N ILE A 304 -6.16 3.55 -5.94
CA ILE A 304 -7.25 2.85 -5.22
C ILE A 304 -7.33 3.24 -3.75
N LEU A 305 -6.20 3.22 -3.03
CA LEU A 305 -6.14 3.52 -1.60
C LEU A 305 -5.04 4.56 -1.29
N PRO A 306 -5.27 5.48 -0.35
CA PRO A 306 -4.22 6.38 0.11
C PRO A 306 -3.16 5.63 0.93
N PRO A 307 -1.86 5.92 0.77
CA PRO A 307 -0.79 5.33 1.59
C PRO A 307 -0.92 5.63 3.10
N ALA A 308 -1.63 6.69 3.47
CA ALA A 308 -1.74 7.18 4.84
C ALA A 308 -3.15 7.75 5.16
N PRO A 309 -4.16 6.92 5.50
CA PRO A 309 -5.54 7.33 5.81
C PRO A 309 -5.71 8.01 7.20
N PHE A 310 -4.74 8.84 7.60
CA PHE A 310 -4.73 9.56 8.88
C PHE A 310 -5.61 10.82 8.89
N ASP A 311 -5.81 11.44 7.73
CA ASP A 311 -6.76 12.54 7.53
C ASP A 311 -8.06 12.00 6.88
N TRP A 312 -9.19 12.37 7.47
CA TRP A 312 -10.53 12.03 6.97
C TRP A 312 -10.80 12.63 5.58
N LYS A 313 -10.18 13.78 5.27
CA LYS A 313 -10.37 14.47 4.01
C LYS A 313 -9.71 13.71 2.85
N ILE A 314 -8.60 13.02 3.10
CA ILE A 314 -7.98 12.13 2.09
C ILE A 314 -8.93 10.99 1.76
N SER A 315 -9.44 10.25 2.77
CA SER A 315 -10.41 9.16 2.53
C SER A 315 -11.60 9.65 1.69
N LYS A 316 -12.20 10.79 2.08
CA LYS A 316 -13.31 11.38 1.31
C LYS A 316 -12.92 11.71 -0.14
N ILE A 317 -11.74 12.29 -0.38
CA ILE A 317 -11.28 12.60 -1.75
C ILE A 317 -11.17 11.32 -2.59
N TYR A 318 -10.67 10.22 -2.01
CA TYR A 318 -10.63 8.93 -2.70
C TYR A 318 -12.03 8.37 -2.98
N ASP A 319 -12.96 8.43 -2.02
CA ASP A 319 -14.34 7.96 -2.19
C ASP A 319 -15.10 8.76 -3.26
N ASP A 320 -14.99 10.10 -3.23
CA ASP A 320 -15.63 10.99 -4.21
C ASP A 320 -14.98 10.86 -5.60
N MET A 321 -13.65 10.71 -5.67
CA MET A 321 -12.91 10.45 -6.92
C MET A 321 -13.28 9.09 -7.53
N HIS A 322 -13.38 8.04 -6.72
CA HIS A 322 -13.81 6.72 -7.19
C HIS A 322 -15.25 6.78 -7.74
N ARG A 323 -16.19 7.37 -6.98
CA ARG A 323 -17.60 7.53 -7.40
C ARG A 323 -17.73 8.32 -8.71
N PHE A 324 -17.02 9.43 -8.85
CA PHE A 324 -17.06 10.25 -10.07
C PHE A 324 -16.56 9.47 -11.30
N TRP A 325 -15.43 8.76 -11.18
CA TRP A 325 -14.87 8.00 -12.29
C TRP A 325 -15.72 6.76 -12.66
N VAL A 326 -16.28 6.05 -11.68
CA VAL A 326 -17.19 4.90 -11.93
C VAL A 326 -18.51 5.34 -12.57
N ASN A 327 -19.15 6.39 -12.05
CA ASN A 327 -20.35 6.96 -12.67
C ASN A 327 -20.05 7.41 -14.11
N GLY A 328 -18.88 8.04 -14.29
CA GLY A 328 -18.22 8.41 -15.55
C GLY A 328 -18.46 7.47 -16.74
N TYR A 329 -18.32 6.16 -16.52
CA TYR A 329 -18.40 5.14 -17.58
C TYR A 329 -19.62 4.22 -17.48
N THR A 330 -20.23 4.07 -16.30
CA THR A 330 -21.36 3.15 -16.10
C THR A 330 -22.67 3.72 -16.65
N HIS A 331 -23.00 4.96 -16.29
CA HIS A 331 -24.30 5.55 -16.61
C HIS A 331 -24.34 6.11 -18.04
N GLY A 332 -23.18 6.43 -18.64
CA GLY A 332 -23.07 7.02 -19.98
C GLY A 332 -23.60 6.14 -21.13
N ASN A 333 -23.68 4.83 -20.90
CA ASN A 333 -24.22 3.85 -21.86
C ASN A 333 -25.73 3.61 -21.70
N GLY A 334 -26.38 4.19 -20.67
CA GLY A 334 -27.75 3.87 -20.28
C GLY A 334 -28.83 4.90 -20.64
N VAL A 335 -28.48 6.06 -21.21
CA VAL A 335 -29.43 7.17 -21.44
C VAL A 335 -30.28 6.97 -22.72
N SER A 336 -30.95 5.83 -22.84
CA SER A 336 -32.00 5.57 -23.83
C SER A 336 -33.36 6.15 -23.38
N SER A 337 -33.38 7.47 -23.19
CA SER A 337 -34.56 8.35 -23.34
C SER A 337 -35.92 7.82 -22.84
N SER A 338 -36.03 7.34 -21.60
CA SER A 338 -37.29 6.79 -21.07
C SER A 338 -37.61 7.10 -19.60
N SER A 339 -36.88 8.03 -18.96
CA SER A 339 -37.12 8.47 -17.58
C SER A 339 -37.55 9.94 -17.47
N SER A 340 -38.59 10.32 -18.22
CA SER A 340 -39.28 11.59 -17.97
C SER A 340 -39.91 11.61 -16.57
N LEU A 341 -39.84 12.75 -15.88
CA LEU A 341 -40.30 13.02 -14.50
C LEU A 341 -39.35 12.61 -13.33
N SER A 342 -38.12 13.14 -13.31
CA SER A 342 -37.48 13.51 -12.03
C SER A 342 -36.43 14.64 -12.18
N ASN A 343 -36.58 15.68 -11.35
CA ASN A 343 -35.62 16.75 -10.98
C ASN A 343 -34.49 17.11 -11.97
N ASP A 344 -34.68 18.20 -12.73
CA ASP A 344 -33.75 18.71 -13.76
C ASP A 344 -32.27 18.84 -13.32
N ALA A 345 -32.02 19.19 -12.06
CA ALA A 345 -30.67 19.37 -11.52
C ALA A 345 -29.83 18.08 -11.45
N VAL A 346 -30.48 16.90 -11.39
CA VAL A 346 -29.79 15.61 -11.41
C VAL A 346 -29.32 15.31 -12.83
N ALA A 347 -30.23 15.40 -13.81
CA ALA A 347 -29.94 15.15 -15.22
C ALA A 347 -28.82 16.05 -15.79
N THR A 348 -28.73 17.32 -15.37
CA THR A 348 -27.61 18.20 -15.76
C THR A 348 -26.27 17.78 -15.17
N THR A 349 -26.27 17.21 -13.96
CA THR A 349 -25.07 16.70 -13.29
C THR A 349 -24.60 15.41 -13.96
N ASP A 350 -25.53 14.58 -14.42
CA ASP A 350 -25.21 13.31 -15.07
C ASP A 350 -24.61 13.49 -16.46
N LEU A 351 -25.14 14.42 -17.26
CA LEU A 351 -24.54 14.75 -18.56
C LEU A 351 -23.11 15.32 -18.43
N TYR A 352 -22.78 15.94 -17.30
CA TYR A 352 -21.46 16.54 -17.05
C TYR A 352 -20.36 15.50 -16.80
N TRP A 353 -20.57 14.45 -15.99
CA TRP A 353 -19.55 13.39 -15.84
C TRP A 353 -19.38 12.61 -17.15
N ALA A 354 -20.47 12.38 -17.90
CA ALA A 354 -20.47 11.60 -19.15
C ALA A 354 -19.59 12.26 -20.22
N THR A 355 -19.76 13.57 -20.39
CA THR A 355 -19.04 14.36 -21.39
C THR A 355 -17.60 14.67 -20.97
N SER A 356 -17.32 14.76 -19.67
CA SER A 356 -15.98 15.10 -19.15
C SER A 356 -14.96 13.96 -19.26
N LEU A 357 -15.39 12.69 -19.19
CA LEU A 357 -14.48 11.53 -19.14
C LEU A 357 -14.40 10.70 -20.44
N LYS A 358 -15.36 10.85 -21.36
CA LYS A 358 -15.49 10.02 -22.58
C LYS A 358 -14.19 9.85 -23.37
N ASP A 359 -13.53 10.96 -23.72
CA ASP A 359 -12.33 10.97 -24.55
C ASP A 359 -11.01 11.03 -23.74
N VAL A 360 -11.08 10.79 -22.42
CA VAL A 360 -9.91 10.77 -21.53
C VAL A 360 -9.24 9.40 -21.58
N MET A 361 -7.93 9.40 -21.82
CA MET A 361 -7.06 8.24 -21.65
C MET A 361 -6.30 8.32 -20.31
N LEU A 362 -6.22 7.23 -19.55
CA LEU A 362 -5.42 7.13 -18.30
C LEU A 362 -4.53 5.87 -18.32
N ILE A 363 -3.22 6.05 -18.46
CA ILE A 363 -2.23 4.95 -18.38
C ILE A 363 -1.50 5.02 -17.03
N SER A 364 -1.50 3.93 -16.28
CA SER A 364 -0.81 3.83 -14.98
C SER A 364 0.38 2.88 -15.05
N ILE A 365 1.58 3.37 -14.72
CA ILE A 365 2.84 2.61 -14.74
C ILE A 365 3.33 2.46 -13.30
N ALA A 366 3.53 1.22 -12.84
CA ALA A 366 3.98 0.90 -11.49
C ALA A 366 5.41 0.32 -11.48
N GLY A 367 6.21 0.66 -10.47
CA GLY A 367 7.62 0.29 -10.37
C GLY A 367 7.92 -1.15 -9.95
N GLY A 368 6.91 -1.94 -9.55
CA GLY A 368 7.12 -3.31 -9.04
C GLY A 368 7.45 -3.34 -7.55
N THR A 369 8.30 -4.28 -7.11
CA THR A 369 8.63 -4.50 -5.68
C THR A 369 9.77 -3.57 -5.19
N LEU A 370 10.41 -2.80 -6.07
CA LEU A 370 11.36 -1.74 -5.66
C LEU A 370 10.67 -0.46 -5.16
N ASP A 371 9.36 -0.30 -5.35
CA ASP A 371 8.60 0.83 -4.80
C ASP A 371 8.24 0.61 -3.32
N ASN A 372 9.17 1.01 -2.45
CA ASN A 372 9.01 0.94 -1.00
C ASN A 372 8.26 2.15 -0.38
N ILE A 373 7.70 3.05 -1.20
CA ILE A 373 6.96 4.25 -0.72
C ILE A 373 5.46 4.11 -1.00
N VAL A 374 5.09 3.60 -2.18
CA VAL A 374 3.71 3.32 -2.57
C VAL A 374 3.61 1.85 -2.95
N CYS A 375 2.68 1.12 -2.32
CA CYS A 375 2.40 -0.26 -2.71
C CYS A 375 1.90 -0.30 -4.15
N SER A 376 2.68 -0.85 -5.07
CA SER A 376 2.38 -0.90 -6.52
C SER A 376 1.00 -1.50 -6.84
N ASP A 377 0.50 -2.42 -6.01
CA ASP A 377 -0.88 -2.96 -6.07
C ASP A 377 -1.94 -1.83 -6.16
N SER A 378 -1.73 -0.73 -5.43
CA SER A 378 -2.66 0.40 -5.34
C SER A 378 -2.68 1.29 -6.60
N ALA A 379 -1.75 1.08 -7.54
CA ALA A 379 -1.67 1.81 -8.81
C ALA A 379 -2.54 1.20 -9.92
N ASN A 380 -3.30 0.16 -9.62
CA ASN A 380 -4.29 -0.41 -10.53
C ASN A 380 -5.44 0.58 -10.85
N VAL A 381 -5.79 0.74 -12.13
CA VAL A 381 -6.93 1.55 -12.60
C VAL A 381 -8.14 0.71 -13.05
N GLY A 382 -7.96 -0.59 -13.31
CA GLY A 382 -9.02 -1.48 -13.81
C GLY A 382 -10.19 -1.69 -12.82
N ALA A 383 -10.06 -1.25 -11.58
CA ALA A 383 -11.14 -1.23 -10.59
C ALA A 383 -12.17 -0.09 -10.80
N PHE A 384 -11.91 0.86 -11.70
CA PHE A 384 -12.84 1.97 -12.01
C PHE A 384 -12.80 2.47 -13.48
N LEU A 385 -11.84 2.00 -14.28
CA LEU A 385 -11.60 2.45 -15.65
C LEU A 385 -11.80 1.30 -16.65
N PRO A 386 -12.59 1.47 -17.73
CA PRO A 386 -12.71 0.45 -18.75
C PRO A 386 -11.44 0.34 -19.61
N THR A 387 -11.15 -0.86 -20.10
CA THR A 387 -9.97 -1.16 -20.94
C THR A 387 -9.93 -0.43 -22.29
N SER A 388 -11.02 0.24 -22.67
CA SER A 388 -11.11 1.19 -23.80
C SER A 388 -10.47 2.55 -23.53
N ASN A 389 -10.32 2.93 -22.25
CA ASN A 389 -9.86 4.25 -21.81
C ASN A 389 -8.53 4.18 -21.05
N GLY A 390 -8.06 2.99 -20.66
CA GLY A 390 -6.73 2.84 -20.09
C GLY A 390 -6.46 1.47 -19.49
N PHE A 391 -5.29 1.34 -18.89
CA PHE A 391 -4.81 0.13 -18.22
C PHE A 391 -3.68 0.45 -17.24
N THR A 392 -3.37 -0.51 -16.36
CA THR A 392 -2.16 -0.50 -15.54
C THR A 392 -1.12 -1.43 -16.14
N VAL A 393 0.15 -1.13 -15.94
CA VAL A 393 1.30 -1.90 -16.41
C VAL A 393 2.48 -1.73 -15.45
N PHE A 394 3.38 -2.72 -15.38
CA PHE A 394 4.57 -2.68 -14.53
C PHE A 394 5.83 -2.43 -15.37
N THR A 395 6.86 -1.79 -14.81
CA THR A 395 8.12 -1.55 -15.54
C THR A 395 8.86 -2.84 -15.92
N THR A 396 8.63 -3.92 -15.18
CA THR A 396 9.03 -5.29 -15.50
C THR A 396 8.33 -5.88 -16.73
N ALA A 397 7.13 -5.38 -17.07
CA ALA A 397 6.34 -5.83 -18.21
C ALA A 397 6.71 -5.13 -19.53
N ILE A 398 7.16 -3.87 -19.44
CA ILE A 398 7.37 -3.00 -20.60
C ILE A 398 8.52 -3.54 -21.48
N PRO A 399 8.29 -3.79 -22.79
CA PRO A 399 9.33 -4.25 -23.70
C PRO A 399 10.56 -3.35 -23.74
N ASN A 400 11.76 -3.95 -23.73
CA ASN A 400 13.06 -3.28 -23.64
C ASN A 400 13.34 -2.54 -22.31
N VAL A 401 12.46 -2.65 -21.31
CA VAL A 401 12.69 -2.15 -19.94
C VAL A 401 12.99 -3.32 -19.00
N TRP A 402 12.02 -4.23 -18.83
CA TRP A 402 12.14 -5.50 -18.10
C TRP A 402 12.83 -5.43 -16.72
N THR A 403 12.73 -4.31 -16.01
CA THR A 403 13.34 -4.10 -14.70
C THR A 403 12.36 -3.41 -13.75
N GLY A 404 12.48 -3.68 -12.45
CA GLY A 404 11.79 -2.90 -11.43
C GLY A 404 12.38 -1.49 -11.34
N THR A 405 11.61 -0.54 -10.84
CA THR A 405 12.08 0.83 -10.59
C THR A 405 11.67 1.27 -9.20
N ASP A 406 12.56 1.90 -8.43
CA ASP A 406 12.15 2.54 -7.19
C ASP A 406 11.27 3.79 -7.44
N HIS A 407 10.58 4.23 -6.39
CA HIS A 407 9.60 5.31 -6.42
C HIS A 407 10.11 6.64 -7.03
N LEU A 408 11.42 6.90 -6.96
CA LEU A 408 12.05 8.12 -7.48
C LEU A 408 12.71 7.84 -8.84
N SER A 409 13.43 6.72 -8.97
CA SER A 409 14.14 6.37 -10.20
C SER A 409 13.23 6.05 -11.38
N ILE A 410 11.94 5.77 -11.16
CA ILE A 410 10.93 5.65 -12.22
C ILE A 410 10.87 6.87 -13.17
N TYR A 411 11.35 8.05 -12.74
CA TYR A 411 11.47 9.24 -13.59
C TYR A 411 12.83 9.39 -14.30
N SER A 412 13.90 8.74 -13.83
CA SER A 412 15.26 8.86 -14.38
C SER A 412 15.78 7.61 -15.09
N CYS A 413 15.11 6.46 -14.94
CA CYS A 413 15.45 5.19 -15.55
C CYS A 413 15.43 5.28 -17.09
N LYS A 414 16.61 5.36 -17.70
CA LYS A 414 16.82 5.64 -19.14
C LYS A 414 16.02 4.72 -20.07
N GLN A 415 15.89 3.43 -19.75
CA GLN A 415 15.09 2.49 -20.53
C GLN A 415 13.61 2.90 -20.58
N LEU A 416 13.00 3.13 -19.42
CA LEU A 416 11.59 3.54 -19.32
C LEU A 416 11.36 4.94 -19.92
N VAL A 417 12.26 5.87 -19.61
CA VAL A 417 12.25 7.25 -20.13
C VAL A 417 12.21 7.28 -21.66
N ARG A 418 12.96 6.38 -22.33
CA ARG A 418 12.96 6.23 -23.80
C ARG A 418 11.62 5.75 -24.36
N VAL A 419 11.05 4.70 -23.78
CA VAL A 419 9.75 4.16 -24.22
C VAL A 419 8.66 5.22 -24.02
N LEU A 420 8.65 5.90 -22.88
CA LEU A 420 7.69 6.95 -22.55
C LEU A 420 7.82 8.18 -23.48
N ALA A 421 9.04 8.71 -23.68
CA ALA A 421 9.32 9.84 -24.57
C ALA A 421 8.85 9.56 -26.01
N LYS A 422 9.17 8.37 -26.53
CA LYS A 422 8.70 7.94 -27.86
C LYS A 422 7.17 7.83 -27.91
N SER A 423 6.56 7.17 -26.94
CA SER A 423 5.09 6.99 -26.89
C SER A 423 4.35 8.33 -26.82
N MET A 424 4.90 9.31 -26.09
CA MET A 424 4.34 10.65 -26.01
C MET A 424 4.43 11.41 -27.34
N LEU A 425 5.51 11.26 -28.11
CA LEU A 425 5.60 11.81 -29.47
C LEU A 425 4.66 11.07 -30.45
N ASP A 426 4.57 9.75 -30.35
CA ASP A 426 3.75 8.91 -31.23
C ASP A 426 2.23 9.08 -31.03
N ILE A 427 1.75 9.70 -29.93
CA ILE A 427 0.33 10.09 -29.76
C ILE A 427 -0.04 11.50 -30.27
N VAL A 428 0.94 12.32 -30.68
CA VAL A 428 0.69 13.70 -31.14
C VAL A 428 0.02 13.75 -32.52
N ASP A 429 -0.91 14.69 -32.68
CA ASP A 429 -1.47 15.15 -33.96
C ASP A 429 -1.86 16.63 -33.88
N THR A 430 -0.92 17.52 -34.19
CA THR A 430 -1.14 18.99 -34.18
C THR A 430 -2.12 19.49 -35.24
N ARG A 431 -2.58 18.65 -36.17
CA ARG A 431 -3.63 19.01 -37.14
C ARG A 431 -5.01 19.08 -36.48
N ARG A 432 -5.16 18.53 -35.27
CA ARG A 432 -6.38 18.54 -34.45
C ARG A 432 -6.25 19.60 -33.34
N PRO A 433 -7.33 20.31 -32.94
CA PRO A 433 -7.28 21.27 -31.84
C PRO A 433 -6.82 20.61 -30.52
N ALA A 434 -7.24 19.37 -30.28
CA ALA A 434 -6.84 18.56 -29.13
C ALA A 434 -5.34 18.16 -29.10
N GLN A 435 -4.57 18.48 -30.14
CA GLN A 435 -3.14 18.18 -30.34
C GLN A 435 -2.72 16.70 -30.26
N THR A 436 -3.63 15.77 -29.95
CA THR A 436 -3.39 14.32 -29.91
C THR A 436 -4.28 13.60 -30.92
N LYS A 437 -3.91 12.35 -31.23
CA LYS A 437 -4.74 11.38 -31.94
C LYS A 437 -6.04 11.05 -31.17
N PRO A 438 -7.08 10.48 -31.82
CA PRO A 438 -8.27 9.92 -31.19
C PRO A 438 -7.98 8.91 -30.08
N LEU A 439 -8.94 8.70 -29.16
CA LEU A 439 -8.78 7.77 -28.04
C LEU A 439 -8.30 6.37 -28.48
N GLN A 440 -8.95 5.76 -29.48
CA GLN A 440 -8.60 4.43 -30.00
C GLN A 440 -7.17 4.39 -30.55
N ASP A 441 -6.78 5.36 -31.37
CA ASP A 441 -5.42 5.47 -31.94
C ASP A 441 -4.35 5.61 -30.85
N ARG A 442 -4.61 6.42 -29.81
CA ARG A 442 -3.69 6.57 -28.68
C ARG A 442 -3.60 5.29 -27.85
N MET A 443 -4.72 4.63 -27.61
CA MET A 443 -4.75 3.35 -26.88
C MET A 443 -4.00 2.26 -27.65
N ALA A 444 -4.10 2.22 -28.98
CA ALA A 444 -3.30 1.31 -29.81
C ALA A 444 -1.79 1.59 -29.71
N VAL A 445 -1.37 2.86 -29.73
CA VAL A 445 0.04 3.25 -29.49
C VAL A 445 0.49 2.83 -28.09
N MET A 446 -0.28 3.15 -27.05
CA MET A 446 0.09 2.85 -25.66
C MET A 446 0.11 1.34 -25.37
N LYS A 447 -0.89 0.57 -25.84
CA LYS A 447 -0.88 -0.90 -25.74
C LYS A 447 0.38 -1.48 -26.41
N LYS A 448 0.71 -1.05 -27.63
CA LYS A 448 1.89 -1.52 -28.37
C LYS A 448 3.22 -1.13 -27.72
N ALA A 449 3.27 0.00 -27.01
CA ALA A 449 4.51 0.49 -26.39
C ALA A 449 4.78 -0.10 -25.00
N PHE A 450 3.73 -0.40 -24.23
CA PHE A 450 3.87 -0.79 -22.82
C PHE A 450 3.46 -2.23 -22.51
N LEU A 451 2.50 -2.84 -23.22
CA LEU A 451 2.14 -4.23 -22.98
C LEU A 451 3.11 -5.17 -23.70
N SER A 452 3.21 -6.40 -23.19
CA SER A 452 4.05 -7.46 -23.75
C SER A 452 3.68 -7.86 -25.19
N GLY A 453 2.41 -7.68 -25.58
CA GLY A 453 1.82 -8.27 -26.78
C GLY A 453 1.43 -9.76 -26.63
N LEU A 454 1.89 -10.45 -25.59
CA LEU A 454 1.64 -11.88 -25.33
C LEU A 454 0.29 -12.15 -24.68
N ASP A 455 -0.26 -11.14 -23.97
CA ASP A 455 -1.44 -11.30 -23.10
C ASP A 455 -2.78 -11.06 -23.79
N ASP A 456 -2.79 -10.34 -24.92
CA ASP A 456 -3.99 -9.75 -25.53
C ASP A 456 -4.12 -10.17 -27.00
N ARG A 457 -4.35 -11.46 -27.23
CA ARG A 457 -4.50 -12.08 -28.57
C ARG A 457 -5.76 -11.64 -29.33
N THR A 458 -6.47 -10.60 -28.87
CA THR A 458 -7.74 -10.13 -29.44
C THR A 458 -7.58 -8.97 -30.45
N GLN A 459 -6.34 -8.52 -30.72
CA GLN A 459 -6.07 -7.57 -31.79
C GLN A 459 -6.05 -8.29 -33.14
N ASP A 460 -6.86 -7.82 -34.10
CA ASP A 460 -6.85 -8.29 -35.49
C ASP A 460 -5.41 -8.32 -36.03
N LEU A 461 -4.96 -9.48 -36.56
CA LEU A 461 -3.60 -9.59 -37.10
C LEU A 461 -3.40 -8.52 -38.17
N SER A 462 -2.48 -7.59 -37.90
CA SER A 462 -2.22 -6.43 -38.76
C SER A 462 -1.34 -6.82 -39.96
N LEU A 463 -1.81 -7.78 -40.76
CA LEU A 463 -1.10 -8.38 -41.89
C LEU A 463 -0.59 -7.34 -42.91
N GLY A 464 0.42 -7.73 -43.68
CA GLY A 464 0.92 -6.95 -44.82
C GLY A 464 -0.11 -6.87 -45.97
N ARG A 465 0.27 -6.21 -47.07
CA ARG A 465 -0.44 -6.43 -48.34
C ARG A 465 -0.02 -7.81 -48.91
N PRO A 466 -0.92 -8.58 -49.54
CA PRO A 466 -0.55 -9.81 -50.21
C PRO A 466 0.34 -9.48 -51.41
N ASN A 467 1.50 -10.13 -51.49
CA ASN A 467 2.45 -10.01 -52.59
C ASN A 467 2.48 -11.32 -53.37
N HIS A 468 2.62 -11.23 -54.70
CA HIS A 468 2.89 -12.40 -55.54
C HIS A 468 4.40 -12.64 -55.59
N SER A 469 4.83 -13.84 -55.23
CA SER A 469 6.23 -14.27 -55.32
C SER A 469 6.35 -15.49 -56.24
N GLU A 470 7.20 -15.37 -57.24
CA GLU A 470 7.60 -16.47 -58.12
C GLU A 470 8.98 -16.93 -57.66
N ILE A 471 9.06 -18.18 -57.19
CA ILE A 471 10.25 -18.75 -56.55
C ILE A 471 10.54 -20.11 -57.22
N PRO A 472 11.78 -20.40 -57.63
CA PRO A 472 12.14 -21.72 -58.16
C PRO A 472 11.92 -22.81 -57.11
N ASP A 473 11.39 -23.97 -57.51
CA ASP A 473 11.05 -25.05 -56.57
C ASP A 473 12.29 -25.55 -55.78
N ARG A 474 13.51 -25.39 -56.33
CA ARG A 474 14.80 -25.68 -55.65
C ARG A 474 15.14 -24.75 -54.48
N ASP A 475 14.55 -23.56 -54.44
CA ASP A 475 14.81 -22.52 -53.42
C ASP A 475 13.75 -22.59 -52.29
N ILE A 476 12.92 -23.65 -52.27
CA ILE A 476 11.81 -23.90 -51.34
C ILE A 476 12.04 -25.24 -50.59
N ARG A 477 11.96 -25.24 -49.25
CA ARG A 477 11.96 -26.45 -48.42
C ARG A 477 10.58 -26.64 -47.78
N GLN A 478 9.90 -27.72 -48.13
CA GLN A 478 8.62 -28.09 -47.50
C GLN A 478 8.87 -29.12 -46.39
N PHE A 479 8.19 -28.95 -45.26
CA PHE A 479 8.26 -29.83 -44.10
C PHE A 479 6.99 -30.69 -43.99
N ASN A 480 7.11 -31.88 -43.40
CA ASN A 480 5.96 -32.76 -43.12
C ASN A 480 5.21 -32.32 -41.85
N MET A 481 4.05 -32.92 -41.60
CA MET A 481 3.26 -32.67 -40.40
C MET A 481 4.06 -33.05 -39.13
N GLY A 482 4.11 -32.15 -38.15
CA GLY A 482 4.86 -32.34 -36.89
C GLY A 482 6.37 -32.16 -36.99
N GLU A 483 6.95 -31.90 -38.17
CA GLU A 483 8.39 -31.61 -38.28
C GLU A 483 8.73 -30.20 -37.76
N ARG A 484 9.80 -30.11 -36.96
CA ARG A 484 10.35 -28.85 -36.45
C ARG A 484 11.28 -28.21 -37.47
N LEU A 485 11.05 -26.94 -37.81
CA LEU A 485 12.01 -26.13 -38.56
C LEU A 485 13.05 -25.60 -37.58
N VAL A 486 14.29 -26.08 -37.71
CA VAL A 486 15.46 -25.55 -36.99
C VAL A 486 16.47 -25.04 -38.01
N ILE A 487 16.90 -23.80 -37.86
CA ILE A 487 17.98 -23.16 -38.64
C ILE A 487 19.09 -22.78 -37.65
N GLN A 488 20.32 -23.14 -37.97
CA GLN A 488 21.52 -22.77 -37.22
C GLN A 488 22.56 -22.12 -38.14
N SER A 489 23.52 -21.38 -37.58
CA SER A 489 24.59 -20.65 -38.30
C SER A 489 25.42 -21.49 -39.30
N ASN A 490 25.42 -22.82 -39.17
CA ASN A 490 26.18 -23.74 -40.02
C ASN A 490 25.35 -24.37 -41.16
N ASP A 491 24.03 -24.20 -41.16
CA ASP A 491 23.13 -24.89 -42.10
C ASP A 491 23.04 -24.15 -43.45
N HIS A 492 22.73 -24.87 -44.54
CA HIS A 492 22.66 -24.26 -45.87
C HIS A 492 21.37 -23.41 -46.00
N PRO A 493 21.47 -22.10 -46.30
CA PRO A 493 20.32 -21.20 -46.26
C PRO A 493 19.38 -21.45 -47.45
N VAL A 494 18.21 -22.03 -47.16
CA VAL A 494 17.10 -22.14 -48.12
C VAL A 494 16.26 -20.88 -48.07
N ARG A 495 15.91 -20.33 -49.24
CA ARG A 495 15.27 -19.02 -49.37
C ARG A 495 13.88 -18.96 -48.74
N LEU A 496 13.11 -20.05 -48.81
CA LEU A 496 11.77 -20.16 -48.21
C LEU A 496 11.58 -21.56 -47.60
N SER A 497 11.32 -21.62 -46.30
CA SER A 497 10.84 -22.81 -45.60
C SER A 497 9.33 -22.74 -45.40
N LEU A 498 8.60 -23.83 -45.66
CA LEU A 498 7.14 -23.92 -45.57
C LEU A 498 6.70 -25.05 -44.63
N LEU A 499 5.84 -24.69 -43.67
CA LEU A 499 5.20 -25.56 -42.68
C LEU A 499 3.69 -25.68 -43.00
N PRO A 500 3.14 -26.90 -43.08
CA PRO A 500 1.75 -27.11 -43.49
C PRO A 500 0.75 -26.88 -42.34
N ARG A 501 -0.34 -26.15 -42.61
CA ARG A 501 -1.51 -26.13 -41.73
C ARG A 501 -2.08 -27.55 -41.60
N THR A 502 -2.30 -28.01 -40.38
CA THR A 502 -2.90 -29.32 -40.09
C THR A 502 -4.23 -29.15 -39.35
N LEU A 503 -5.00 -30.24 -39.26
CA LEU A 503 -6.20 -30.31 -38.40
C LEU A 503 -5.88 -30.83 -36.99
N GLU A 504 -4.67 -31.35 -36.79
CA GLU A 504 -4.21 -31.89 -35.51
C GLU A 504 -3.64 -30.77 -34.65
N ALA A 505 -2.66 -30.02 -35.16
CA ALA A 505 -2.04 -28.92 -34.42
C ALA A 505 -2.93 -27.67 -34.40
N THR A 506 -2.93 -26.97 -33.27
CA THR A 506 -3.75 -25.78 -33.02
C THR A 506 -3.09 -24.46 -33.43
N GLY A 507 -1.76 -24.47 -33.62
CA GLY A 507 -0.99 -23.28 -33.98
C GLY A 507 0.48 -23.55 -34.25
N PHE A 508 1.23 -22.47 -34.49
CA PHE A 508 2.68 -22.45 -34.67
C PHE A 508 3.34 -21.51 -33.67
N SER A 509 4.49 -21.90 -33.12
CA SER A 509 5.36 -21.05 -32.29
C SER A 509 6.70 -20.87 -32.99
N VAL A 510 7.29 -19.68 -32.89
CA VAL A 510 8.56 -19.30 -33.54
C VAL A 510 9.41 -18.47 -32.60
N LEU A 511 10.70 -18.79 -32.51
CA LEU A 511 11.69 -18.02 -31.74
C LEU A 511 13.00 -17.88 -32.55
N THR A 512 13.60 -16.69 -32.54
CA THR A 512 14.90 -16.41 -33.16
C THR A 512 15.64 -15.31 -32.39
N ASP A 513 16.97 -15.33 -32.42
CA ASP A 513 17.83 -14.27 -31.87
C ASP A 513 17.85 -12.99 -32.72
N GLN A 514 17.34 -13.04 -33.95
CA GLN A 514 17.35 -11.94 -34.90
C GLN A 514 16.06 -11.10 -34.83
N SER A 515 16.15 -9.82 -35.21
CA SER A 515 14.95 -8.98 -35.39
C SER A 515 14.18 -9.39 -36.65
N ILE A 516 12.88 -9.62 -36.54
CA ILE A 516 12.01 -9.97 -37.68
C ILE A 516 11.49 -8.71 -38.39
N GLY A 517 11.51 -8.71 -39.73
CA GLY A 517 10.82 -7.74 -40.60
C GLY A 517 11.27 -6.27 -40.53
N GLN A 518 12.37 -5.95 -39.83
CA GLN A 518 12.98 -4.62 -39.85
C GLN A 518 13.91 -4.46 -41.06
N GLY A 519 14.22 -3.22 -41.46
CA GLY A 519 15.05 -2.96 -42.64
C GLY A 519 16.47 -3.50 -42.49
N GLY A 520 16.74 -4.69 -43.02
CA GLY A 520 18.00 -5.44 -42.85
C GLY A 520 17.88 -6.75 -42.04
N SER A 521 16.67 -7.15 -41.62
CA SER A 521 16.42 -8.43 -40.95
C SER A 521 16.77 -9.64 -41.81
N ARG A 522 17.42 -10.65 -41.23
CA ARG A 522 17.66 -11.94 -41.89
C ARG A 522 16.36 -12.68 -42.21
N PHE A 523 15.43 -12.74 -41.25
CA PHE A 523 14.19 -13.50 -41.38
C PHE A 523 12.96 -12.60 -41.56
N SER A 524 12.03 -13.03 -42.41
CA SER A 524 10.66 -12.50 -42.46
C SER A 524 9.61 -13.62 -42.45
N LEU A 525 8.47 -13.36 -41.84
CA LEU A 525 7.38 -14.30 -41.63
C LEU A 525 6.23 -14.04 -42.60
N VAL A 526 5.73 -15.08 -43.25
CA VAL A 526 4.66 -14.98 -44.26
C VAL A 526 3.63 -16.10 -44.10
N PHE A 527 2.36 -15.77 -44.39
CA PHE A 527 1.35 -16.78 -44.69
C PHE A 527 1.23 -16.90 -46.21
N CYS A 528 1.27 -18.13 -46.73
CA CYS A 528 1.34 -18.39 -48.18
C CYS A 528 0.26 -19.37 -48.65
N ASN A 529 -0.24 -19.16 -49.87
CA ASN A 529 -1.14 -20.05 -50.59
C ASN A 529 -0.66 -20.22 -52.06
N ARG A 530 -0.91 -21.37 -52.67
CA ARG A 530 -0.40 -21.77 -53.99
C ARG A 530 -1.39 -21.41 -55.10
N MET A 531 -1.01 -20.52 -56.02
CA MET A 531 -1.87 -20.20 -57.17
C MET A 531 -1.80 -21.23 -58.29
N SER A 532 -0.58 -21.56 -58.75
CA SER A 532 -0.37 -22.54 -59.81
C SER A 532 1.12 -22.89 -59.99
N ARG A 533 1.39 -23.91 -60.81
CA ARG A 533 2.71 -24.14 -61.43
C ARG A 533 2.75 -23.40 -62.78
N VAL A 534 3.70 -22.49 -62.94
CA VAL A 534 3.83 -21.66 -64.17
C VAL A 534 4.78 -22.31 -65.18
N ALA A 535 5.78 -23.04 -64.70
CA ALA A 535 6.61 -23.96 -65.47
C ALA A 535 6.88 -25.23 -64.63
N SER A 536 7.65 -26.20 -65.17
CA SER A 536 7.96 -27.45 -64.47
C SER A 536 8.66 -27.26 -63.11
N ASP A 537 9.51 -26.23 -63.03
CA ASP A 537 10.47 -26.03 -61.93
C ASP A 537 10.15 -24.75 -61.10
N THR A 538 8.98 -24.13 -61.30
CA THR A 538 8.61 -22.85 -60.65
C THR A 538 7.16 -22.82 -60.15
N THR A 539 7.00 -22.73 -58.84
CA THR A 539 5.72 -22.52 -58.16
C THR A 539 5.49 -21.03 -57.92
N ARG A 540 4.27 -20.56 -58.24
CA ARG A 540 3.83 -19.19 -57.94
C ARG A 540 3.00 -19.16 -56.66
N LEU A 541 3.44 -18.36 -55.70
CA LEU A 541 2.82 -18.20 -54.38
C LEU A 541 2.17 -16.81 -54.26
N VAL A 542 1.08 -16.74 -53.49
CA VAL A 542 0.61 -15.51 -52.85
C VAL A 542 1.08 -15.59 -51.42
N CYS A 543 1.87 -14.62 -50.97
CA CYS A 543 2.37 -14.56 -49.61
C CYS A 543 2.06 -13.20 -48.98
N GLN A 544 1.57 -13.20 -47.74
CA GLN A 544 1.22 -12.01 -46.98
C GLN A 544 2.07 -11.95 -45.72
N SER A 545 2.75 -10.82 -45.50
CA SER A 545 3.65 -10.61 -44.36
C SER A 545 2.89 -10.67 -43.02
N ALA A 546 3.43 -11.47 -42.10
CA ALA A 546 2.99 -11.62 -40.71
C ALA A 546 3.98 -10.96 -39.72
N ASP A 547 5.04 -10.29 -40.23
CA ASP A 547 6.15 -9.73 -39.44
C ASP A 547 5.72 -8.83 -38.28
N LYS A 548 4.60 -8.12 -38.42
CA LYS A 548 4.09 -7.20 -37.37
C LYS A 548 3.59 -7.91 -36.11
N SER A 549 3.39 -9.23 -36.16
CA SER A 549 3.03 -10.07 -35.03
C SER A 549 4.23 -10.60 -34.24
N ALA A 550 5.46 -10.33 -34.69
CA ALA A 550 6.66 -10.65 -33.94
C ALA A 550 6.84 -9.69 -32.75
N ILE A 551 7.07 -10.28 -31.57
CA ILE A 551 7.17 -9.62 -30.27
C ILE A 551 8.61 -9.73 -29.77
N PRO A 552 9.24 -8.64 -29.29
CA PRO A 552 10.53 -8.71 -28.63
C PRO A 552 10.38 -9.31 -27.23
N VAL A 553 11.15 -10.34 -26.92
CA VAL A 553 11.33 -10.94 -25.59
C VAL A 553 12.81 -10.82 -25.18
N PRO A 554 13.16 -10.83 -23.88
CA PRO A 554 14.56 -10.70 -23.47
C PRO A 554 15.39 -11.88 -23.99
N ALA A 555 16.64 -11.62 -24.38
CA ALA A 555 17.57 -12.68 -24.74
C ALA A 555 17.97 -13.51 -23.51
N SER A 556 18.07 -14.83 -23.70
CA SER A 556 18.49 -15.78 -22.67
C SER A 556 19.59 -16.67 -23.21
N THR A 557 20.83 -16.25 -23.01
CA THR A 557 22.04 -17.07 -23.24
C THR A 557 22.66 -17.47 -21.91
N GLN A 558 23.62 -18.40 -21.91
CA GLN A 558 24.41 -18.78 -20.73
C GLN A 558 25.24 -17.62 -20.11
N HIS A 559 25.14 -16.40 -20.66
CA HIS A 559 25.80 -15.19 -20.20
C HIS A 559 24.81 -14.06 -19.85
N ASP A 560 23.51 -14.24 -20.03
CA ASP A 560 22.49 -13.27 -19.59
C ASP A 560 22.02 -13.63 -18.18
N ASN A 561 22.49 -12.88 -17.18
CA ASN A 561 22.04 -13.04 -15.79
C ASN A 561 20.74 -12.27 -15.50
N TYR A 562 20.38 -11.29 -16.34
CA TYR A 562 19.24 -10.41 -16.15
C TYR A 562 18.54 -10.11 -17.50
N PRO A 563 17.20 -10.01 -17.54
CA PRO A 563 16.45 -9.81 -18.79
C PRO A 563 16.73 -8.45 -19.46
N PHE A 564 17.20 -7.46 -18.70
CA PHE A 564 17.51 -6.12 -19.19
C PHE A 564 18.93 -5.97 -19.78
N SER A 565 19.57 -7.07 -20.24
CA SER A 565 20.92 -7.05 -20.82
C SER A 565 21.05 -6.24 -22.12
N GLY A 566 19.93 -5.82 -22.71
CA GLY A 566 19.86 -5.02 -23.94
C GLY A 566 19.88 -5.85 -25.24
N ARG A 567 19.96 -7.17 -25.13
CA ARG A 567 19.74 -8.12 -26.23
C ARG A 567 18.30 -8.64 -26.20
N THR A 568 17.72 -8.89 -27.37
CA THR A 568 16.31 -9.31 -27.51
C THR A 568 16.20 -10.46 -28.50
N PHE A 569 15.39 -11.47 -28.19
CA PHE A 569 14.92 -12.44 -29.16
C PHE A 569 13.58 -11.97 -29.76
N SER A 570 13.24 -12.41 -30.98
CA SER A 570 11.90 -12.24 -31.55
C SER A 570 11.09 -13.53 -31.37
N PHE A 571 9.94 -13.44 -30.71
CA PHE A 571 8.97 -14.52 -30.58
C PHE A 571 7.69 -14.22 -31.38
N ALA A 572 7.09 -15.22 -32.00
CA ALA A 572 5.76 -15.15 -32.59
C ALA A 572 4.97 -16.43 -32.29
N SER A 573 3.67 -16.30 -32.04
CA SER A 573 2.75 -17.44 -31.90
C SER A 573 1.50 -17.16 -32.72
N PHE A 574 1.16 -18.11 -33.59
CA PHE A 574 0.01 -18.03 -34.48
C PHE A 574 -0.95 -19.19 -34.21
N ARG A 575 -2.26 -18.96 -34.23
CA ARG A 575 -3.27 -20.03 -34.20
C ARG A 575 -3.71 -20.41 -35.63
N MET A 576 -4.19 -21.64 -35.84
CA MET A 576 -4.68 -22.07 -37.16
C MET A 576 -5.93 -21.31 -37.64
N ASP A 577 -6.69 -20.68 -36.74
CA ASP A 577 -7.78 -19.75 -37.06
C ASP A 577 -7.28 -18.35 -37.49
N GLU A 578 -6.15 -17.89 -36.95
CA GLU A 578 -5.52 -16.62 -37.34
C GLU A 578 -4.94 -16.66 -38.78
N MET A 579 -4.69 -17.85 -39.32
CA MET A 579 -4.19 -18.07 -40.70
C MET A 579 -5.24 -17.87 -41.80
N GLN A 580 -6.52 -17.67 -41.46
CA GLN A 580 -7.62 -17.41 -42.41
C GLN A 580 -7.70 -18.45 -43.55
N GLU A 581 -7.48 -18.05 -44.80
CA GLU A 581 -7.53 -18.90 -46.02
C GLU A 581 -6.15 -19.41 -46.49
N TYR A 582 -5.08 -19.16 -45.73
CA TYR A 582 -3.74 -19.60 -46.09
C TYR A 582 -3.49 -21.06 -45.68
N GLU A 583 -2.85 -21.82 -46.57
CA GLU A 583 -2.52 -23.24 -46.37
C GLU A 583 -1.19 -23.44 -45.63
N TRP A 584 -0.23 -22.54 -45.83
CA TRP A 584 1.14 -22.70 -45.35
C TRP A 584 1.61 -21.50 -44.53
N PHE A 585 2.26 -21.79 -43.41
CA PHE A 585 3.10 -20.83 -42.72
C PHE A 585 4.52 -20.89 -43.32
N GLY A 586 5.15 -19.74 -43.55
CA GLY A 586 6.43 -19.63 -44.24
C GLY A 586 7.42 -18.71 -43.56
N VAL A 587 8.69 -19.11 -43.60
CA VAL A 587 9.85 -18.34 -43.14
C VAL A 587 10.77 -18.09 -44.33
N ILE A 588 11.03 -16.82 -44.63
CA ILE A 588 11.97 -16.40 -45.68
C ILE A 588 13.32 -16.09 -45.04
N ASP A 589 14.41 -16.67 -45.55
CA ASP A 589 15.78 -16.32 -45.17
C ASP A 589 16.44 -15.45 -46.26
N HIS A 590 16.56 -14.16 -45.99
CA HIS A 590 17.18 -13.19 -46.89
C HIS A 590 18.70 -13.39 -47.04
N TYR A 591 19.35 -14.15 -46.14
CA TYR A 591 20.77 -14.50 -46.29
C TYR A 591 21.02 -15.36 -47.53
N ALA A 592 20.03 -16.16 -47.98
CA ALA A 592 20.10 -16.95 -49.21
C ALA A 592 20.24 -16.08 -50.49
N ASP A 593 19.76 -14.84 -50.47
CA ASP A 593 19.89 -13.92 -51.61
C ASP A 593 21.23 -13.16 -51.61
N LEU A 594 21.84 -12.92 -50.44
CA LEU A 594 23.17 -12.28 -50.31
C LEU A 594 24.31 -13.16 -50.87
N GLY A 595 24.15 -14.48 -50.86
CA GLY A 595 25.13 -15.45 -51.34
C GLY A 595 25.52 -15.32 -52.83
N LYS A 596 24.78 -14.53 -53.62
CA LYS A 596 24.99 -14.36 -55.07
C LYS A 596 25.74 -13.08 -55.46
N GLY A 597 26.16 -12.24 -54.51
CA GLY A 597 26.88 -10.99 -54.84
C GLY A 597 27.61 -10.24 -53.72
N ALA A 598 27.47 -10.62 -52.44
CA ALA A 598 28.18 -9.96 -51.34
C ALA A 598 29.63 -10.43 -51.17
N GLY A 599 30.52 -9.54 -50.76
CA GLY A 599 31.92 -9.88 -50.44
C GLY A 599 32.05 -10.61 -49.09
N GLN A 600 33.07 -11.48 -48.96
CA GLN A 600 33.26 -12.37 -47.80
C GLN A 600 33.22 -11.67 -46.43
N GLN A 601 33.69 -10.41 -46.34
CA GLN A 601 33.68 -9.64 -45.09
C GLN A 601 32.27 -9.23 -44.62
N GLN A 602 31.29 -9.07 -45.52
CA GLN A 602 29.90 -8.79 -45.12
C GLN A 602 29.18 -10.06 -44.66
N GLN A 603 29.47 -11.21 -45.27
CA GLN A 603 28.86 -12.50 -44.91
C GLN A 603 29.20 -12.89 -43.44
N GLN A 604 30.45 -12.67 -43.00
CA GLN A 604 30.87 -12.98 -41.62
C GLN A 604 30.16 -12.14 -40.53
N GLN A 605 29.56 -10.99 -40.85
CA GLN A 605 28.82 -10.17 -39.88
C GLN A 605 27.31 -10.44 -39.85
N GLN A 606 26.77 -11.26 -40.76
CA GLN A 606 25.32 -11.51 -40.88
C GLN A 606 24.92 -12.99 -40.91
N GLY A 607 25.87 -13.93 -41.01
CA GLY A 607 25.58 -15.37 -41.06
C GLY A 607 25.24 -16.04 -39.72
N GLY A 608 25.58 -15.41 -38.58
CA GLY A 608 25.32 -15.96 -37.26
C GLY A 608 23.88 -15.73 -36.79
N GLY A 609 23.21 -16.80 -36.32
CA GLY A 609 21.89 -16.74 -35.70
C GLY A 609 21.18 -18.09 -35.71
N PHE A 610 20.10 -18.21 -34.93
CA PHE A 610 19.23 -19.38 -34.89
C PHE A 610 17.77 -19.01 -35.16
N LEU A 611 17.00 -19.95 -35.68
CA LEU A 611 15.54 -19.88 -35.71
C LEU A 611 14.96 -21.26 -35.44
N VAL A 612 14.00 -21.33 -34.51
CA VAL A 612 13.21 -22.53 -34.23
C VAL A 612 11.75 -22.20 -34.50
N ALA A 613 11.06 -23.05 -35.26
CA ALA A 613 9.62 -23.01 -35.42
C ALA A 613 9.02 -24.42 -35.33
N GLU A 614 7.93 -24.55 -34.58
CA GLU A 614 7.19 -25.82 -34.41
C GLU A 614 5.68 -25.62 -34.46
N SER A 615 4.96 -26.68 -34.79
CA SER A 615 3.50 -26.78 -34.64
C SER A 615 3.14 -27.30 -33.25
N TYR A 616 2.13 -26.72 -32.58
CA TYR A 616 1.79 -27.08 -31.20
C TYR A 616 0.27 -27.29 -30.96
N HIS A 617 -0.05 -27.99 -29.88
CA HIS A 617 -1.42 -28.30 -29.44
C HIS A 617 -1.77 -27.49 -28.19
N TYR A 618 -2.87 -26.74 -28.21
CA TYR A 618 -3.19 -25.81 -27.13
C TYR A 618 -3.47 -26.51 -25.80
N GLU A 619 -4.04 -27.71 -25.83
CA GLU A 619 -4.34 -28.48 -24.61
C GLU A 619 -3.07 -29.08 -23.98
N ASP A 620 -2.16 -29.60 -24.80
CA ASP A 620 -0.87 -30.15 -24.32
C ASP A 620 0.08 -29.06 -23.81
N ASN A 621 0.09 -27.90 -24.48
CA ASN A 621 0.95 -26.76 -24.12
C ASN A 621 0.38 -25.89 -22.97
N VAL A 622 -0.83 -26.15 -22.45
CA VAL A 622 -1.45 -25.38 -21.35
C VAL A 622 -1.81 -26.27 -20.16
N GLN A 623 -0.87 -26.43 -19.23
CA GLN A 623 -1.06 -27.25 -18.02
C GLN A 623 -1.73 -26.44 -16.90
N ARG A 624 -2.92 -26.85 -16.44
CA ARG A 624 -3.68 -26.17 -15.37
C ARG A 624 -3.61 -26.94 -14.05
N ILE A 625 -3.17 -26.28 -12.98
CA ILE A 625 -2.87 -26.91 -11.68
C ILE A 625 -3.88 -26.45 -10.63
N GLU A 626 -4.91 -27.27 -10.38
CA GLU A 626 -5.97 -26.99 -9.41
C GLU A 626 -5.62 -27.45 -7.98
N LYS A 627 -4.54 -26.90 -7.43
CA LYS A 627 -4.22 -27.02 -5.98
C LYS A 627 -4.86 -25.88 -5.18
N SER A 628 -5.27 -26.15 -3.95
CA SER A 628 -5.68 -25.10 -3.00
C SER A 628 -4.48 -24.36 -2.43
N MET A 629 -4.64 -23.08 -2.06
CA MET A 629 -3.57 -22.29 -1.41
C MET A 629 -2.99 -22.93 -0.15
N PHE A 630 -3.76 -23.74 0.58
CA PHE A 630 -3.26 -24.48 1.73
C PHE A 630 -2.33 -25.65 1.34
N SER A 631 -2.63 -26.38 0.26
CA SER A 631 -1.71 -27.39 -0.29
C SER A 631 -0.45 -26.74 -0.85
N ILE A 632 -0.58 -25.66 -1.62
CA ILE A 632 0.56 -24.90 -2.17
C ILE A 632 1.50 -24.42 -1.04
N ALA A 633 0.96 -23.90 0.06
CA ALA A 633 1.75 -23.40 1.19
C ALA A 633 2.39 -24.49 2.08
N MET A 634 2.01 -25.76 1.91
CA MET A 634 2.50 -26.90 2.71
C MET A 634 3.33 -27.90 1.90
N GLU A 635 3.06 -28.03 0.60
CA GLU A 635 3.58 -29.08 -0.29
C GLU A 635 4.24 -28.52 -1.57
N GLY A 636 4.14 -27.21 -1.81
CA GLY A 636 4.60 -26.57 -3.05
C GLY A 636 3.81 -26.96 -4.30
N VAL A 637 4.33 -26.55 -5.46
CA VAL A 637 3.86 -26.94 -6.79
C VAL A 637 5.05 -27.47 -7.59
N TYR A 638 5.09 -28.79 -7.76
CA TYR A 638 6.05 -29.48 -8.62
C TYR A 638 5.41 -29.84 -9.96
N VAL A 639 6.10 -29.57 -11.06
CA VAL A 639 5.64 -29.73 -12.45
C VAL A 639 6.77 -30.31 -13.30
N VAL A 640 6.41 -31.19 -14.24
CA VAL A 640 7.35 -31.74 -15.24
C VAL A 640 6.77 -31.48 -16.62
N ILE A 641 7.58 -30.89 -17.51
CA ILE A 641 7.22 -30.62 -18.90
C ILE A 641 7.91 -31.69 -19.76
N ASP A 642 7.10 -32.64 -20.22
CA ASP A 642 7.44 -33.78 -21.07
C ASP A 642 6.23 -34.06 -21.99
N PRO A 643 6.36 -34.07 -23.33
CA PRO A 643 7.59 -33.84 -24.11
C PRO A 643 8.07 -32.38 -24.09
N PRO A 644 9.37 -32.13 -24.36
CA PRO A 644 9.91 -30.77 -24.46
C PRO A 644 9.38 -30.05 -25.71
N ALA A 645 8.73 -28.90 -25.49
CA ALA A 645 8.20 -27.98 -26.51
C ALA A 645 8.88 -26.61 -26.42
N LEU A 646 8.82 -25.83 -27.51
CA LEU A 646 9.42 -24.50 -27.60
C LEU A 646 8.74 -23.47 -26.68
N PHE A 647 7.45 -23.67 -26.40
CA PHE A 647 6.62 -22.76 -25.61
C PHE A 647 5.53 -23.51 -24.83
N THR A 648 5.57 -23.49 -23.51
CA THR A 648 4.58 -24.12 -22.63
C THR A 648 4.08 -23.12 -21.58
N SER A 649 2.81 -23.20 -21.19
CA SER A 649 2.19 -22.31 -20.20
C SER A 649 1.59 -23.12 -19.05
N VAL A 650 2.11 -22.93 -17.83
CA VAL A 650 1.55 -23.50 -16.60
C VAL A 650 0.65 -22.45 -15.93
N LEU A 651 -0.60 -22.81 -15.61
CA LEU A 651 -1.56 -21.94 -14.93
C LEU A 651 -1.87 -22.46 -13.52
N ILE A 652 -1.74 -21.61 -12.51
CA ILE A 652 -1.99 -21.93 -11.10
C ILE A 652 -3.06 -20.97 -10.55
N PRO A 653 -4.37 -21.29 -10.71
CA PRO A 653 -5.46 -20.33 -10.44
C PRO A 653 -5.55 -19.83 -9.00
N ALA A 654 -5.04 -20.60 -8.04
CA ALA A 654 -5.11 -20.27 -6.62
C ALA A 654 -4.14 -19.15 -6.19
N ILE A 655 -3.07 -18.89 -6.96
CA ILE A 655 -2.06 -17.88 -6.62
C ILE A 655 -2.49 -16.52 -7.21
N GLU A 656 -3.21 -15.73 -6.42
CA GLU A 656 -3.66 -14.36 -6.79
C GLU A 656 -3.30 -13.28 -5.74
N ASN A 657 -2.87 -13.68 -4.54
CA ASN A 657 -2.68 -12.76 -3.41
C ASN A 657 -1.22 -12.28 -3.24
N PRO A 658 -0.94 -10.96 -3.29
CA PRO A 658 0.41 -10.41 -3.21
C PRO A 658 1.01 -10.37 -1.79
N MET A 659 0.39 -11.00 -0.79
CA MET A 659 0.97 -11.19 0.54
C MET A 659 2.12 -12.21 0.57
N LEU A 660 2.10 -13.23 -0.30
CA LEU A 660 3.14 -14.25 -0.33
C LEU A 660 4.25 -13.93 -1.34
N ALA A 661 5.35 -14.64 -1.18
CA ALA A 661 6.48 -14.75 -2.09
C ALA A 661 6.90 -16.21 -2.21
N TYR A 662 7.64 -16.54 -3.27
CA TYR A 662 7.92 -17.91 -3.67
C TYR A 662 9.37 -18.06 -4.10
N HIS A 663 9.97 -19.21 -3.79
CA HIS A 663 11.22 -19.64 -4.41
C HIS A 663 10.87 -20.59 -5.57
N LEU A 664 11.36 -20.23 -6.75
CA LEU A 664 11.25 -21.00 -7.99
C LEU A 664 12.59 -21.68 -8.26
N LYS A 665 12.58 -23.01 -8.37
CA LYS A 665 13.71 -23.81 -8.82
C LYS A 665 13.35 -24.47 -10.15
N VAL A 666 14.22 -24.34 -11.14
CA VAL A 666 14.04 -24.91 -12.48
C VAL A 666 15.28 -25.72 -12.82
N SER A 667 15.12 -27.01 -13.12
CA SER A 667 16.24 -27.90 -13.43
C SER A 667 16.07 -28.61 -14.77
N ARG A 668 17.17 -28.61 -15.53
CA ARG A 668 17.36 -29.38 -16.77
C ARG A 668 18.84 -29.74 -16.87
N HIS A 669 19.18 -31.01 -16.73
CA HIS A 669 20.58 -31.45 -16.70
C HIS A 669 20.99 -32.08 -18.04
N GLY A 670 22.24 -31.90 -18.46
CA GLY A 670 22.82 -32.59 -19.62
C GLY A 670 22.57 -31.97 -21.01
N CYS A 671 21.77 -30.91 -21.12
CA CYS A 671 21.50 -30.25 -22.40
C CYS A 671 22.61 -29.28 -22.86
N SER A 672 22.80 -29.18 -24.19
CA SER A 672 23.63 -28.18 -24.85
C SER A 672 22.75 -27.24 -25.70
N ASP A 673 21.82 -26.56 -25.04
CA ASP A 673 20.77 -25.76 -25.69
C ASP A 673 21.31 -24.55 -26.48
N MET A 674 20.68 -24.24 -27.62
CA MET A 674 20.95 -23.06 -28.47
C MET A 674 20.69 -21.74 -27.73
N PHE A 675 19.75 -21.75 -26.80
CA PHE A 675 19.44 -20.65 -25.88
C PHE A 675 19.11 -21.24 -24.51
N ALA A 676 19.49 -20.57 -23.43
CA ALA A 676 19.20 -21.06 -22.09
C ALA A 676 17.70 -20.89 -21.78
N PRO A 677 17.02 -21.87 -21.16
CA PRO A 677 15.59 -21.78 -20.92
C PRO A 677 15.25 -20.59 -20.02
N PHE A 678 14.13 -19.93 -20.33
CA PHE A 678 13.66 -18.72 -19.67
C PHE A 678 12.16 -18.78 -19.41
N LEU A 679 11.73 -18.06 -18.37
CA LEU A 679 10.36 -18.07 -17.86
C LEU A 679 9.82 -16.64 -17.76
N ARG A 680 8.53 -16.50 -18.00
CA ARG A 680 7.74 -15.30 -17.79
C ARG A 680 6.63 -15.59 -16.79
N GLN A 681 6.71 -14.96 -15.63
CA GLN A 681 5.58 -14.78 -14.72
C GLN A 681 4.61 -13.78 -15.36
N SER A 682 3.31 -14.06 -15.30
CA SER A 682 2.26 -13.12 -15.69
C SER A 682 0.99 -13.27 -14.86
N ILE A 683 0.30 -12.16 -14.62
CA ILE A 683 -1.03 -12.11 -13.99
C ILE A 683 -1.93 -11.19 -14.82
N SER A 684 -3.01 -11.77 -15.34
CA SER A 684 -3.96 -11.12 -16.25
C SER A 684 -4.63 -9.88 -15.65
N SER A 685 -5.07 -9.95 -14.38
CA SER A 685 -5.91 -8.94 -13.72
C SER A 685 -5.24 -7.58 -13.46
N MET A 686 -3.92 -7.46 -13.64
CA MET A 686 -3.20 -6.17 -13.59
C MET A 686 -2.19 -5.95 -14.73
N HIS A 687 -2.14 -6.85 -15.72
CA HIS A 687 -1.05 -6.94 -16.70
C HIS A 687 0.35 -6.93 -16.04
N GLU A 688 0.49 -7.61 -14.90
CA GLU A 688 1.82 -7.89 -14.35
C GLU A 688 2.51 -8.90 -15.28
N SER A 689 3.78 -8.63 -15.60
CA SER A 689 4.63 -9.52 -16.38
C SER A 689 6.07 -9.33 -15.93
N LYS A 690 6.78 -10.41 -15.64
CA LYS A 690 8.20 -10.38 -15.22
C LYS A 690 8.93 -11.57 -15.85
N PHE A 691 10.09 -11.30 -16.46
CA PHE A 691 10.91 -12.31 -17.13
C PHE A 691 12.11 -12.71 -16.27
N TYR A 692 12.46 -13.98 -16.32
CA TYR A 692 13.61 -14.60 -15.64
C TYR A 692 14.38 -15.41 -16.69
N VAL A 693 15.69 -15.16 -16.83
CA VAL A 693 16.55 -15.69 -17.90
C VAL A 693 17.62 -16.65 -17.33
N ASN A 694 18.17 -17.52 -18.19
CA ASN A 694 19.23 -18.48 -17.85
C ASN A 694 18.93 -19.34 -16.61
N LEU A 695 17.74 -19.95 -16.55
CA LEU A 695 17.24 -20.58 -15.33
C LEU A 695 17.86 -21.95 -15.02
N ALA A 696 17.93 -22.86 -16.00
CA ALA A 696 18.24 -24.27 -15.73
C ALA A 696 19.73 -24.59 -15.44
N ASN A 697 20.64 -23.63 -15.65
CA ASN A 697 22.08 -23.82 -15.47
C ASN A 697 22.58 -23.42 -14.07
N ASN A 698 21.77 -22.67 -13.30
CA ASN A 698 22.13 -22.22 -11.96
C ASN A 698 21.44 -23.14 -10.94
N GLU A 699 22.16 -23.58 -9.91
CA GLU A 699 21.56 -24.35 -8.82
C GLU A 699 20.78 -23.47 -7.82
N ASP A 700 20.99 -22.15 -7.89
CA ASP A 700 20.38 -21.13 -7.03
C ASP A 700 18.86 -21.00 -7.24
N GLU A 701 18.14 -20.71 -6.16
CA GLU A 701 16.69 -20.50 -6.18
C GLU A 701 16.33 -19.07 -6.61
N THR A 702 15.30 -18.93 -7.44
CA THR A 702 14.89 -17.64 -8.02
C THR A 702 13.72 -17.02 -7.26
N ASP A 703 13.87 -15.76 -6.84
CA ASP A 703 12.86 -14.99 -6.12
C ASP A 703 11.67 -14.58 -7.01
N VAL A 704 10.52 -15.23 -6.77
CA VAL A 704 9.25 -14.99 -7.45
C VAL A 704 8.28 -14.26 -6.51
N SER A 705 8.08 -12.98 -6.81
CA SER A 705 7.19 -12.08 -6.10
C SER A 705 6.20 -11.43 -7.08
N LEU A 706 4.94 -11.30 -6.66
CA LEU A 706 3.81 -10.94 -7.54
C LEU A 706 2.95 -9.80 -7.02
N HIS A 707 2.30 -9.08 -7.94
CA HIS A 707 1.34 -8.02 -7.70
C HIS A 707 -0.04 -8.46 -8.19
N GLY A 708 -1.03 -8.37 -7.30
CA GLY A 708 -2.36 -8.94 -7.49
C GLY A 708 -3.41 -8.23 -6.66
N ARG A 709 -4.49 -8.92 -6.30
CA ARG A 709 -5.68 -8.29 -5.70
C ARG A 709 -5.35 -7.53 -4.41
N THR A 710 -5.75 -6.26 -4.38
CA THR A 710 -5.50 -5.38 -3.25
C THR A 710 -6.53 -5.61 -2.15
N ALA A 711 -6.10 -5.46 -0.89
CA ALA A 711 -7.02 -5.33 0.23
C ALA A 711 -8.02 -4.18 -0.02
N PHE A 712 -9.24 -4.32 0.49
CA PHE A 712 -10.36 -3.37 0.39
C PHE A 712 -10.84 -3.03 -1.03
N SER A 713 -10.38 -3.72 -2.08
CA SER A 713 -10.77 -3.46 -3.47
C SER A 713 -11.53 -4.62 -4.11
N SER A 714 -12.82 -4.42 -4.37
CA SER A 714 -13.63 -5.35 -5.18
C SER A 714 -13.45 -5.08 -6.66
N MET A 715 -12.63 -5.88 -7.33
CA MET A 715 -12.48 -5.84 -8.78
C MET A 715 -13.69 -6.49 -9.47
N THR A 716 -14.51 -5.69 -10.16
CA THR A 716 -15.57 -6.18 -11.05
C THR A 716 -14.95 -6.68 -12.36
N MET A 717 -14.64 -7.98 -12.42
CA MET A 717 -14.00 -8.62 -13.58
C MET A 717 -14.96 -8.81 -14.76
N SER A 718 -14.42 -8.86 -15.98
CA SER A 718 -15.17 -9.29 -17.15
C SER A 718 -15.36 -10.80 -17.13
N THR A 719 -16.49 -11.30 -17.63
CA THR A 719 -16.77 -12.75 -17.68
C THR A 719 -15.85 -13.52 -18.65
N ARG A 720 -15.06 -12.83 -19.47
CA ARG A 720 -14.03 -13.43 -20.34
C ARG A 720 -12.69 -13.68 -19.64
N ASP A 721 -12.43 -13.03 -18.51
CA ASP A 721 -11.14 -13.10 -17.83
C ASP A 721 -11.03 -14.33 -16.89
N ILE A 722 -12.15 -15.04 -16.67
CA ILE A 722 -12.31 -16.12 -15.68
C ILE A 722 -11.40 -17.31 -15.96
N ASP A 723 -11.21 -17.70 -17.22
CA ASP A 723 -10.39 -18.85 -17.61
C ASP A 723 -8.87 -18.58 -17.52
N HIS A 724 -8.49 -17.32 -17.32
CA HIS A 724 -7.09 -16.85 -17.21
C HIS A 724 -6.77 -16.25 -15.83
N GLN A 725 -7.48 -16.67 -14.78
CA GLN A 725 -7.23 -16.21 -13.40
C GLN A 725 -6.03 -16.90 -12.73
N GLY A 726 -5.37 -16.17 -11.82
CA GLY A 726 -4.20 -16.61 -11.06
C GLY A 726 -2.86 -16.44 -11.79
N LEU A 727 -1.84 -17.14 -11.29
CA LEU A 727 -0.47 -17.06 -11.79
C LEU A 727 -0.28 -17.91 -13.06
N SER A 728 0.14 -17.28 -14.16
CA SER A 728 0.60 -17.97 -15.36
C SER A 728 2.13 -17.90 -15.48
N LEU A 729 2.76 -19.07 -15.57
CA LEU A 729 4.18 -19.25 -15.82
C LEU A 729 4.35 -19.74 -17.26
N GLN A 730 4.71 -18.81 -18.16
CA GLN A 730 5.01 -19.11 -19.56
C GLN A 730 6.50 -19.43 -19.70
N VAL A 731 6.85 -20.50 -20.40
CA VAL A 731 8.21 -21.07 -20.42
C VAL A 731 8.66 -21.28 -21.86
N TRP A 732 9.87 -20.85 -22.17
CA TRP A 732 10.56 -21.13 -23.42
C TRP A 732 11.82 -21.93 -23.14
N MET A 733 12.01 -23.03 -23.86
CA MET A 733 13.12 -23.97 -23.72
C MET A 733 13.50 -24.52 -25.08
N ASP A 734 14.76 -24.94 -25.26
CA ASP A 734 15.18 -25.52 -26.53
C ASP A 734 14.57 -26.94 -26.69
N PRO A 735 13.74 -27.16 -27.73
CA PRO A 735 13.05 -28.43 -27.94
C PRO A 735 13.92 -29.49 -28.66
N THR A 736 15.18 -29.19 -28.98
CA THR A 736 16.11 -30.16 -29.58
C THR A 736 16.68 -31.12 -28.53
N CYS A 737 16.96 -30.64 -27.31
CA CYS A 737 17.29 -31.51 -26.18
C CYS A 737 16.04 -32.28 -25.71
N GLN A 738 16.17 -33.59 -25.52
CA GLN A 738 15.07 -34.48 -25.13
C GLN A 738 14.83 -34.53 -23.60
N GLU A 739 15.71 -33.96 -22.79
CA GLU A 739 15.56 -33.97 -21.33
C GLU A 739 14.41 -33.05 -20.90
N PRO A 740 13.49 -33.53 -20.03
CA PRO A 740 12.31 -32.80 -19.59
C PRO A 740 12.70 -31.66 -18.64
N LEU A 741 11.89 -30.61 -18.60
CA LEU A 741 12.08 -29.49 -17.68
C LEU A 741 11.31 -29.74 -16.38
N GLN A 742 11.98 -29.65 -15.25
CA GLN A 742 11.35 -29.73 -13.93
C GLN A 742 11.22 -28.33 -13.34
N ILE A 743 10.07 -28.04 -12.75
CA ILE A 743 9.74 -26.77 -12.11
C ILE A 743 9.22 -27.06 -10.71
N ASP A 744 9.89 -26.54 -9.69
CA ASP A 744 9.45 -26.59 -8.30
C ASP A 744 9.21 -25.16 -7.78
N LEU A 745 8.05 -24.93 -7.17
CA LEU A 745 7.62 -23.64 -6.65
C LEU A 745 7.18 -23.80 -5.20
N SER A 746 8.00 -23.29 -4.28
CA SER A 746 7.77 -23.33 -2.83
C SER A 746 7.48 -21.93 -2.27
N VAL A 747 6.89 -21.83 -1.07
CA VAL A 747 6.60 -20.54 -0.42
C VAL A 747 7.80 -20.06 0.40
N ASP A 748 8.34 -18.89 0.04
CA ASP A 748 9.31 -18.19 0.88
C ASP A 748 8.57 -17.51 2.05
N TRP A 749 8.53 -18.21 3.19
CA TRP A 749 7.95 -17.69 4.41
C TRP A 749 8.72 -16.51 5.02
N TYR A 750 10.01 -16.35 4.70
CA TYR A 750 10.83 -15.24 5.20
C TYR A 750 10.55 -13.96 4.41
N GLY A 751 10.67 -13.99 3.09
CA GLY A 751 10.29 -12.89 2.20
C GLY A 751 8.81 -12.51 2.26
N SER A 752 7.91 -13.51 2.43
CA SER A 752 6.49 -13.24 2.69
C SER A 752 6.26 -12.40 3.94
N ALA A 753 7.11 -12.50 4.97
CA ALA A 753 6.93 -11.74 6.21
C ALA A 753 7.01 -10.22 5.97
N GLY A 754 7.97 -9.75 5.16
CA GLY A 754 8.10 -8.35 4.77
C GLY A 754 6.92 -7.86 3.92
N ARG A 755 6.50 -8.67 2.94
CA ARG A 755 5.33 -8.38 2.08
C ARG A 755 4.03 -8.26 2.88
N ILE A 756 3.84 -9.11 3.90
CA ILE A 756 2.74 -9.03 4.87
C ILE A 756 2.87 -7.79 5.77
N GLY A 757 4.06 -7.56 6.34
CA GLY A 757 4.33 -6.48 7.28
C GLY A 757 4.07 -5.09 6.69
N PHE A 758 4.56 -4.84 5.48
CA PHE A 758 4.36 -3.60 4.74
C PHE A 758 2.87 -3.34 4.45
N ARG A 759 2.18 -4.32 3.84
CA ARG A 759 0.76 -4.20 3.45
C ARG A 759 -0.20 -4.05 4.64
N ASN A 760 0.19 -4.51 5.84
CA ASN A 760 -0.70 -4.54 7.01
C ASN A 760 -0.23 -3.66 8.18
N GLY A 761 0.76 -2.77 8.01
CA GLY A 761 1.35 -2.00 9.11
C GLY A 761 0.35 -1.20 9.96
N ILE A 762 -0.74 -0.70 9.35
CA ILE A 762 -1.83 0.04 10.03
C ILE A 762 -2.59 -0.85 11.04
N MET A 763 -2.64 -2.17 10.83
CA MET A 763 -3.23 -3.13 11.78
C MET A 763 -2.55 -3.05 13.14
N LEU A 764 -1.22 -2.91 13.19
CA LEU A 764 -0.46 -2.86 14.45
C LEU A 764 -0.86 -1.64 15.29
N LEU A 765 -0.97 -0.45 14.67
CA LEU A 765 -1.41 0.78 15.34
C LEU A 765 -2.88 0.68 15.81
N THR A 766 -3.74 0.17 14.94
CA THR A 766 -5.19 0.01 15.20
C THR A 766 -5.45 -0.95 16.36
N TYR A 767 -4.81 -2.12 16.35
CA TYR A 767 -5.00 -3.13 17.40
C TYR A 767 -4.26 -2.78 18.69
N ALA A 768 -3.19 -1.96 18.63
CA ALA A 768 -2.55 -1.40 19.81
C ALA A 768 -3.51 -0.47 20.58
N PHE A 769 -4.26 0.38 19.86
CA PHE A 769 -5.34 1.18 20.45
C PHE A 769 -6.44 0.30 21.07
N ILE A 770 -6.91 -0.74 20.37
CA ILE A 770 -7.91 -1.70 20.88
C ILE A 770 -7.43 -2.35 22.18
N THR A 771 -6.18 -2.81 22.23
CA THR A 771 -5.57 -3.42 23.42
C THR A 771 -5.60 -2.47 24.62
N VAL A 772 -5.24 -1.20 24.44
CA VAL A 772 -5.29 -0.17 25.50
C VAL A 772 -6.73 0.09 25.96
N MET A 773 -7.70 0.15 25.03
CA MET A 773 -9.11 0.34 25.33
C MET A 773 -9.73 -0.83 26.11
N LEU A 774 -9.36 -2.07 25.78
CA LEU A 774 -9.77 -3.27 26.52
C LEU A 774 -9.20 -3.30 27.94
N VAL A 775 -7.92 -2.90 28.12
CA VAL A 775 -7.31 -2.75 29.45
C VAL A 775 -8.03 -1.68 30.26
N LEU A 776 -8.30 -0.51 29.66
CA LEU A 776 -9.02 0.59 30.30
C LEU A 776 -10.45 0.18 30.70
N ALA A 777 -11.17 -0.56 29.85
CA ALA A 777 -12.49 -1.13 30.17
C ALA A 777 -12.43 -2.02 31.43
N GLY A 778 -11.46 -2.93 31.50
CA GLY A 778 -11.23 -3.80 32.66
C GLY A 778 -10.90 -3.02 33.94
N GLN A 779 -10.04 -2.00 33.84
CA GLN A 779 -9.70 -1.14 34.99
C GLN A 779 -10.92 -0.35 35.49
N ILE A 780 -11.72 0.23 34.58
CA ILE A 780 -12.96 0.97 34.91
C ILE A 780 -14.01 0.04 35.53
N TYR A 781 -14.19 -1.18 35.00
CA TYR A 781 -15.07 -2.20 35.61
C TYR A 781 -14.63 -2.53 37.05
N CYS A 782 -13.34 -2.80 37.25
CA CYS A 782 -12.77 -3.08 38.57
C CYS A 782 -12.98 -1.91 39.55
N TYR A 783 -12.78 -0.68 39.08
CA TYR A 783 -12.95 0.55 39.86
C TYR A 783 -14.41 0.84 40.22
N ASN A 784 -15.35 0.67 39.28
CA ASN A 784 -16.77 0.83 39.56
C ASN A 784 -17.25 -0.20 40.60
N LYS A 785 -16.80 -1.45 40.50
CA LYS A 785 -17.18 -2.54 41.42
C LYS A 785 -16.52 -2.39 42.81
N THR A 786 -15.19 -2.27 42.87
CA THR A 786 -14.41 -2.34 44.12
C THR A 786 -14.02 -0.98 44.70
N GLY A 787 -13.90 0.05 43.86
CA GLY A 787 -13.28 1.33 44.23
C GLY A 787 -11.75 1.33 44.17
N ILE A 788 -11.12 0.24 43.73
CA ILE A 788 -9.68 0.12 43.46
C ILE A 788 -9.47 0.38 41.97
N PHE A 789 -8.53 1.24 41.57
CA PHE A 789 -8.11 1.35 40.17
C PHE A 789 -6.78 0.59 40.01
N PRO A 790 -6.79 -0.63 39.40
CA PRO A 790 -5.56 -1.40 39.21
C PRO A 790 -4.59 -0.70 38.26
N HIS A 791 -3.28 -0.85 38.47
CA HIS A 791 -2.27 -0.34 37.53
C HIS A 791 -2.34 -1.08 36.19
N PHE A 792 -1.74 -0.52 35.13
CA PHE A 792 -1.93 -1.01 33.77
C PHE A 792 -1.60 -2.51 33.62
N GLY A 793 -0.45 -2.95 34.15
CA GLY A 793 -0.07 -4.38 34.19
C GLY A 793 -1.06 -5.32 34.90
N GLN A 794 -1.85 -4.85 35.87
CA GLN A 794 -2.93 -5.63 36.49
C GLN A 794 -4.19 -5.69 35.62
N GLY A 795 -4.49 -4.62 34.86
CA GLY A 795 -5.54 -4.63 33.85
C GLY A 795 -5.19 -5.55 32.67
N LEU A 796 -3.98 -5.42 32.14
CA LEU A 796 -3.38 -6.30 31.14
C LEU A 796 -3.43 -7.78 31.57
N SER A 797 -3.04 -8.07 32.82
CA SER A 797 -3.12 -9.42 33.41
C SER A 797 -4.55 -9.97 33.56
N PHE A 798 -5.55 -9.10 33.69
CA PHE A 798 -6.97 -9.49 33.63
C PHE A 798 -7.38 -9.78 32.18
N CYS A 799 -7.04 -8.89 31.23
CA CYS A 799 -7.37 -9.05 29.81
C CYS A 799 -6.81 -10.36 29.24
N ILE A 800 -5.53 -10.67 29.47
CA ILE A 800 -4.88 -11.91 29.02
C ILE A 800 -5.63 -13.17 29.50
N ARG A 801 -6.19 -13.17 30.71
CA ARG A 801 -6.83 -14.38 31.31
C ARG A 801 -8.36 -14.42 31.22
N ARG A 802 -9.03 -13.35 30.78
CA ARG A 802 -10.51 -13.26 30.77
C ARG A 802 -11.12 -12.61 29.54
N THR A 803 -10.36 -11.80 28.81
CA THR A 803 -10.83 -11.09 27.62
C THR A 803 -10.26 -11.70 26.35
N LEU A 804 -8.94 -11.93 26.31
CA LEU A 804 -8.24 -12.52 25.17
C LEU A 804 -8.78 -13.91 24.77
N PRO A 805 -9.12 -14.85 25.69
CA PRO A 805 -9.70 -16.15 25.32
C PRO A 805 -11.12 -16.07 24.74
N VAL A 806 -11.79 -14.92 24.86
CA VAL A 806 -13.12 -14.66 24.27
C VAL A 806 -12.96 -13.91 22.94
N ILE A 807 -11.98 -13.01 22.85
CA ILE A 807 -11.72 -12.25 21.62
C ILE A 807 -11.08 -13.12 20.53
N ILE A 808 -10.11 -13.99 20.84
CA ILE A 808 -9.47 -14.87 19.84
C ILE A 808 -10.48 -15.62 18.94
N PRO A 809 -11.47 -16.37 19.48
CA PRO A 809 -12.44 -17.06 18.62
C PRO A 809 -13.38 -16.09 17.88
N ILE A 810 -13.71 -14.92 18.45
CA ILE A 810 -14.51 -13.90 17.75
C ILE A 810 -13.73 -13.35 16.54
N VAL A 811 -12.45 -13.02 16.72
CA VAL A 811 -11.59 -12.50 15.65
C VAL A 811 -11.41 -13.55 14.54
N ALA A 812 -11.20 -14.82 14.90
CA ALA A 812 -11.12 -15.92 13.94
C ALA A 812 -12.43 -16.06 13.16
N LEU A 813 -13.58 -16.08 13.83
CA LEU A 813 -14.89 -16.20 13.18
C LEU A 813 -15.22 -14.99 12.27
N CYS A 814 -14.90 -13.76 12.69
CA CYS A 814 -15.06 -12.58 11.84
C CYS A 814 -14.17 -12.63 10.59
N SER A 815 -12.93 -13.10 10.73
CA SER A 815 -11.97 -13.24 9.61
C SER A 815 -12.41 -14.32 8.62
N ILE A 816 -12.86 -15.48 9.11
CA ILE A 816 -13.44 -16.54 8.26
C ILE A 816 -14.71 -16.05 7.56
N TYR A 817 -15.60 -15.35 8.29
CA TYR A 817 -16.84 -14.83 7.74
C TYR A 817 -16.60 -13.86 6.57
N GLN A 818 -15.63 -12.94 6.72
CA GLN A 818 -15.20 -12.03 5.66
C GLN A 818 -14.83 -12.77 4.36
N CYS A 819 -14.08 -13.87 4.45
CA CYS A 819 -13.69 -14.65 3.28
C CYS A 819 -14.87 -15.45 2.68
N THR A 820 -15.89 -15.80 3.48
CA THR A 820 -17.12 -16.45 2.97
C THR A 820 -18.08 -15.47 2.29
N THR A 821 -18.03 -14.17 2.61
CA THR A 821 -18.81 -13.13 1.95
C THR A 821 -18.15 -12.68 0.63
N GLN A 822 -18.06 -13.60 -0.34
CA GLN A 822 -17.87 -13.21 -1.74
C GLN A 822 -19.06 -12.35 -2.21
N PRO A 823 -18.87 -11.42 -3.15
CA PRO A 823 -19.95 -10.55 -3.65
C PRO A 823 -20.98 -11.37 -4.44
N LEU A 824 -22.12 -11.66 -3.79
CA LEU A 824 -23.17 -12.57 -4.25
C LEU A 824 -24.07 -11.94 -5.34
N HIS A 825 -23.47 -11.44 -6.43
CA HIS A 825 -24.15 -10.72 -7.53
C HIS A 825 -25.08 -11.58 -8.41
N HIS A 826 -25.35 -12.84 -8.04
CA HIS A 826 -26.15 -13.79 -8.83
C HIS A 826 -27.46 -14.24 -8.15
N LEU A 827 -27.98 -13.48 -7.19
CA LEU A 827 -29.32 -13.70 -6.62
C LEU A 827 -30.23 -12.47 -6.81
N PRO A 828 -31.19 -12.49 -7.75
CA PRO A 828 -32.12 -11.38 -8.01
C PRO A 828 -33.26 -11.34 -6.98
N ALA A 829 -32.92 -11.26 -5.70
CA ALA A 829 -33.83 -11.62 -4.59
C ALA A 829 -33.76 -10.72 -3.34
N TYR A 830 -33.19 -9.50 -3.43
CA TYR A 830 -33.07 -8.57 -2.28
C TYR A 830 -33.48 -7.11 -2.57
N THR A 831 -34.50 -6.90 -3.40
CA THR A 831 -35.07 -5.58 -3.73
C THR A 831 -35.96 -4.96 -2.63
N VAL A 832 -35.77 -5.34 -1.35
CA VAL A 832 -36.67 -4.99 -0.22
C VAL A 832 -35.92 -4.29 0.93
N LEU A 833 -34.60 -4.07 0.79
CA LEU A 833 -33.77 -3.39 1.80
C LEU A 833 -33.12 -2.09 1.31
N ASP A 834 -33.21 -1.75 0.01
CA ASP A 834 -32.71 -0.47 -0.54
C ASP A 834 -33.44 0.78 0.01
N ASP A 835 -34.69 0.62 0.49
CA ASP A 835 -35.44 1.67 1.23
C ASP A 835 -34.78 2.06 2.57
N LEU A 836 -33.73 1.32 3.00
CA LEU A 836 -32.88 1.64 4.14
C LEU A 836 -31.43 1.78 3.63
N ASP A 837 -31.09 2.99 3.21
CA ASP A 837 -29.80 3.47 2.65
C ASP A 837 -28.57 3.14 3.54
N VAL A 838 -28.21 1.85 3.56
CA VAL A 838 -27.19 1.23 4.40
C VAL A 838 -26.54 0.08 3.61
N SER A 839 -26.00 0.40 2.42
CA SER A 839 -25.21 -0.54 1.62
C SER A 839 -23.92 -0.90 2.35
N ILE A 840 -23.92 -1.98 3.13
CA ILE A 840 -22.72 -2.47 3.84
C ILE A 840 -21.75 -3.02 2.79
N ALA A 841 -20.76 -2.21 2.40
CA ALA A 841 -19.67 -2.62 1.52
C ALA A 841 -18.74 -3.58 2.29
N TRP A 842 -19.00 -4.89 2.23
CA TRP A 842 -18.28 -5.91 3.01
C TRP A 842 -16.76 -5.93 2.82
N HIS A 843 -16.27 -5.39 1.70
CA HIS A 843 -14.84 -5.20 1.43
C HIS A 843 -14.16 -4.19 2.38
N ASP A 844 -14.92 -3.29 3.01
CA ASP A 844 -14.41 -2.30 3.99
C ASP A 844 -14.09 -2.90 5.36
N LEU A 845 -14.47 -4.18 5.59
CA LEU A 845 -14.38 -4.82 6.89
C LEU A 845 -12.95 -5.30 7.20
N LEU A 846 -12.52 -5.12 8.44
CA LEU A 846 -11.37 -5.78 9.05
C LEU A 846 -10.06 -5.55 8.26
N ILE A 847 -9.53 -6.57 7.57
CA ILE A 847 -8.29 -6.49 6.75
C ILE A 847 -8.59 -6.25 5.26
N GLY A 848 -9.85 -6.33 4.85
CA GLY A 848 -10.24 -6.16 3.44
C GLY A 848 -9.77 -7.27 2.50
N ASN A 849 -9.36 -8.43 3.01
CA ASN A 849 -8.87 -9.57 2.21
C ASN A 849 -10.00 -10.58 1.95
N SER A 850 -10.11 -11.07 0.72
CA SER A 850 -11.09 -12.10 0.31
C SER A 850 -10.64 -13.54 0.55
N ASP A 851 -9.33 -13.80 0.67
CA ASP A 851 -8.79 -15.16 0.57
C ASP A 851 -8.91 -15.94 1.89
N PRO A 852 -9.61 -17.10 1.92
CA PRO A 852 -9.81 -17.89 3.14
C PRO A 852 -8.54 -18.32 3.87
N PHE A 853 -7.41 -18.40 3.16
CA PHE A 853 -6.12 -18.81 3.71
C PHE A 853 -5.61 -17.88 4.83
N PHE A 854 -5.86 -16.56 4.74
CA PHE A 854 -5.28 -15.57 5.66
C PHE A 854 -6.11 -15.30 6.92
N TRP A 855 -7.08 -16.18 7.24
CA TRP A 855 -7.96 -16.04 8.41
C TRP A 855 -7.21 -15.84 9.74
N TRP A 856 -5.95 -16.31 9.83
CA TRP A 856 -5.05 -16.24 10.98
C TRP A 856 -4.32 -14.90 11.12
N LEU A 857 -4.18 -14.10 10.05
CA LEU A 857 -3.42 -12.86 10.03
C LEU A 857 -3.89 -11.82 11.08
N PRO A 858 -5.21 -11.57 11.29
CA PRO A 858 -5.66 -10.64 12.33
C PRO A 858 -5.40 -11.17 13.75
N LEU A 859 -5.27 -12.49 13.95
CA LEU A 859 -4.90 -13.06 15.26
C LEU A 859 -3.43 -12.79 15.58
N VAL A 860 -2.53 -12.95 14.59
CA VAL A 860 -1.12 -12.59 14.71
C VAL A 860 -0.96 -11.09 14.98
N GLY A 861 -1.65 -10.24 14.21
CA GLY A 861 -1.68 -8.80 14.43
C GLY A 861 -2.13 -8.41 15.85
N LEU A 862 -3.17 -9.07 16.39
CA LEU A 862 -3.65 -8.82 17.74
C LEU A 862 -2.59 -9.20 18.79
N LEU A 863 -1.93 -10.34 18.64
CA LEU A 863 -0.87 -10.79 19.55
C LEU A 863 0.38 -9.90 19.50
N MET A 864 0.77 -9.43 18.30
CA MET A 864 1.86 -8.45 18.12
C MET A 864 1.52 -7.09 18.76
N SER A 865 0.27 -6.64 18.60
CA SER A 865 -0.21 -5.41 19.25
C SER A 865 -0.21 -5.50 20.79
N LEU A 866 -0.46 -6.70 21.32
CA LEU A 866 -0.46 -6.97 22.75
C LEU A 866 0.94 -6.97 23.35
N GLY A 867 1.93 -7.53 22.65
CA GLY A 867 3.34 -7.50 23.08
C GLY A 867 3.95 -6.10 22.95
N THR A 868 3.74 -5.40 21.83
CA THR A 868 4.21 -4.02 21.65
C THR A 868 3.62 -3.06 22.70
N ILE A 869 2.31 -3.10 22.97
CA ILE A 869 1.70 -2.32 24.06
C ILE A 869 2.24 -2.71 25.44
N SER A 870 2.54 -3.99 25.67
CA SER A 870 3.17 -4.43 26.92
C SER A 870 4.57 -3.83 27.11
N PHE A 871 5.37 -3.74 26.03
CA PHE A 871 6.67 -3.06 26.05
C PHE A 871 6.52 -1.53 26.26
N VAL A 872 5.63 -0.88 25.50
CA VAL A 872 5.36 0.57 25.62
C VAL A 872 4.93 0.92 27.06
N TRP A 873 4.08 0.11 27.69
CA TRP A 873 3.73 0.30 29.11
C TRP A 873 4.97 0.24 30.02
N LEU A 874 5.85 -0.75 29.86
CA LEU A 874 7.05 -0.89 30.69
C LEU A 874 8.02 0.29 30.50
N VAL A 875 8.22 0.76 29.27
CA VAL A 875 9.04 1.95 28.98
C VAL A 875 8.43 3.20 29.60
N VAL A 876 7.12 3.42 29.46
CA VAL A 876 6.42 4.55 30.08
C VAL A 876 6.47 4.49 31.61
N GLU A 877 6.33 3.31 32.22
CA GLU A 877 6.45 3.15 33.68
C GLU A 877 7.88 3.43 34.17
N LEU A 878 8.91 2.94 33.46
CA LEU A 878 10.32 3.20 33.75
C LEU A 878 10.66 4.70 33.63
N LEU A 879 10.27 5.36 32.53
CA LEU A 879 10.51 6.79 32.31
C LEU A 879 9.79 7.66 33.34
N LEU A 880 8.53 7.35 33.67
CA LEU A 880 7.79 8.08 34.71
C LEU A 880 8.46 7.93 36.09
N HIS A 881 8.93 6.73 36.44
CA HIS A 881 9.65 6.49 37.70
C HIS A 881 11.02 7.17 37.74
N PHE A 882 11.78 7.16 36.63
CA PHE A 882 13.06 7.85 36.50
C PHE A 882 12.92 9.36 36.67
N CYS A 883 12.01 9.99 35.91
CA CYS A 883 11.73 11.42 36.02
C CYS A 883 11.14 11.82 37.39
N ALA A 884 10.31 10.96 38.00
CA ALA A 884 9.82 11.18 39.37
C ALA A 884 10.96 11.07 40.40
N SER A 885 11.91 10.15 40.22
CA SER A 885 13.10 10.01 41.07
C SER A 885 13.97 11.25 41.01
N ILE A 886 14.36 11.69 39.80
CA ILE A 886 15.14 12.92 39.57
C ILE A 886 14.44 14.13 40.20
N SER A 887 13.14 14.34 39.93
CA SER A 887 12.41 15.47 40.50
C SER A 887 12.29 15.41 42.03
N SER A 888 12.25 14.22 42.63
CA SER A 888 12.26 14.06 44.09
C SER A 888 13.64 14.34 44.70
N PHE A 889 14.71 13.88 44.04
CA PHE A 889 16.09 14.13 44.42
C PHE A 889 16.44 15.63 44.38
N LEU A 890 16.12 16.30 43.27
CA LEU A 890 16.33 17.75 43.10
C LEU A 890 15.57 18.59 44.14
N ILE A 891 14.36 18.17 44.53
CA ILE A 891 13.59 18.81 45.60
C ILE A 891 14.20 18.53 46.99
N GLY A 892 14.71 17.31 47.22
CA GLY A 892 15.32 16.93 48.50
C GLY A 892 16.65 17.63 48.80
N HIS A 893 17.48 17.84 47.78
CA HIS A 893 18.87 18.29 47.95
C HIS A 893 19.06 19.81 48.14
N ARG A 894 18.00 20.62 48.22
CA ARG A 894 18.05 22.10 48.43
C ARG A 894 18.88 22.93 47.42
N PHE A 895 19.36 22.32 46.33
CA PHE A 895 20.16 23.01 45.29
C PHE A 895 19.43 24.17 44.61
N TYR A 896 18.11 24.21 44.69
CA TYR A 896 17.33 25.42 44.47
C TYR A 896 16.65 25.87 45.77
N PRO A 897 16.59 27.19 46.05
CA PRO A 897 15.76 27.70 47.14
C PRO A 897 14.28 27.37 46.93
N THR A 898 13.49 27.51 47.99
CA THR A 898 12.06 27.14 48.06
C THR A 898 11.13 27.91 47.11
N THR A 899 11.67 28.77 46.25
CA THR A 899 10.97 29.40 45.12
C THR A 899 10.71 28.44 43.95
N TRP A 900 11.46 27.33 43.79
CA TRP A 900 11.25 26.35 42.71
C TRP A 900 10.02 25.42 42.91
N TYR A 901 8.99 25.89 43.64
CA TYR A 901 7.69 25.23 43.79
C TYR A 901 6.81 25.35 42.50
N TRP A 902 7.36 24.97 41.34
CA TRP A 902 6.68 24.76 40.03
C TRP A 902 5.35 25.51 39.85
N CYS A 903 5.45 26.84 39.75
CA CYS A 903 4.37 27.82 39.56
C CYS A 903 3.12 27.63 40.44
N ASN A 904 3.28 27.16 41.68
CA ASN A 904 2.24 27.25 42.69
C ASN A 904 2.38 28.56 43.49
N ARG A 905 1.93 29.68 42.92
CA ARG A 905 1.70 30.92 43.67
C ARG A 905 0.83 30.59 44.89
N SER A 906 1.44 30.65 46.07
CA SER A 906 0.84 30.23 47.35
C SER A 906 -0.40 31.05 47.69
N ASN A 907 -0.37 32.34 47.36
CA ASN A 907 -1.34 33.34 47.81
C ASN A 907 -2.55 33.48 46.86
N GLU A 908 -2.59 32.75 45.73
CA GLU A 908 -3.73 32.78 44.80
C GLU A 908 -4.95 32.02 45.35
N THR A 909 -6.09 32.71 45.42
CA THR A 909 -7.38 32.17 45.81
C THR A 909 -7.92 31.12 44.84
N ARG A 910 -8.93 30.36 45.28
CA ARG A 910 -9.65 29.39 44.43
C ARG A 910 -10.34 30.05 43.23
N SER A 911 -10.80 31.30 43.37
CA SER A 911 -11.42 32.06 42.26
C SER A 911 -10.37 32.45 41.22
N GLN A 912 -9.28 33.10 41.63
CA GLN A 912 -8.19 33.50 40.72
C GLN A 912 -7.57 32.30 39.97
N LYS A 913 -7.43 31.15 40.64
CA LYS A 913 -6.97 29.90 40.00
C LYS A 913 -7.95 29.37 38.96
N PHE A 914 -9.26 29.54 39.14
CA PHE A 914 -10.28 29.21 38.14
C PHE A 914 -10.32 30.23 37.00
N GLN A 915 -10.31 31.53 37.30
CA GLN A 915 -10.30 32.62 36.32
C GLN A 915 -9.09 32.51 35.38
N ARG A 916 -7.86 32.34 35.92
CA ARG A 916 -6.67 32.16 35.05
C ARG A 916 -6.82 30.96 34.12
N ARG A 917 -7.32 29.82 34.62
CA ARG A 917 -7.55 28.61 33.82
C ARG A 917 -8.56 28.86 32.70
N ALA A 918 -9.71 29.43 33.02
CA ALA A 918 -10.73 29.80 32.05
C ALA A 918 -10.17 30.76 30.97
N ILE A 919 -9.39 31.77 31.36
CA ILE A 919 -8.72 32.69 30.44
C ILE A 919 -7.71 31.96 29.54
N THR A 920 -6.82 31.13 30.10
CA THR A 920 -5.84 30.37 29.28
C THR A 920 -6.52 29.39 28.33
N THR A 921 -7.62 28.76 28.75
CA THR A 921 -8.39 27.83 27.91
C THR A 921 -9.20 28.57 26.84
N MET A 922 -9.71 29.78 27.13
CA MET A 922 -10.30 30.64 26.09
C MET A 922 -9.28 31.12 25.06
N ILE A 923 -8.11 31.60 25.50
CA ILE A 923 -7.02 32.01 24.59
C ILE A 923 -6.61 30.83 23.70
N LEU A 924 -6.51 29.62 24.27
CA LEU A 924 -6.20 28.41 23.52
C LEU A 924 -7.30 28.04 22.50
N PHE A 925 -8.58 28.19 22.85
CA PHE A 925 -9.69 27.99 21.91
C PHE A 925 -9.73 29.05 20.80
N VAL A 926 -9.43 30.32 21.11
CA VAL A 926 -9.31 31.38 20.09
C VAL A 926 -8.16 31.06 19.13
N LEU A 927 -6.98 30.71 19.65
CA LEU A 927 -5.83 30.29 18.82
C LEU A 927 -6.16 29.08 17.93
N VAL A 928 -6.90 28.09 18.45
CA VAL A 928 -7.35 26.92 17.67
C VAL A 928 -8.40 27.30 16.63
N ALA A 929 -9.23 28.31 16.88
CA ALA A 929 -10.21 28.79 15.91
C ALA A 929 -9.61 29.69 14.80
N THR A 930 -8.38 30.19 14.97
CA THR A 930 -7.80 31.21 14.06
C THR A 930 -6.49 30.82 13.38
N CYS A 931 -5.55 30.17 14.09
CA CYS A 931 -4.15 30.06 13.61
C CYS A 931 -3.45 28.72 13.88
N ILE A 932 -3.91 27.92 14.85
CA ILE A 932 -3.20 26.73 15.34
C ILE A 932 -4.05 25.47 15.13
N PRO A 933 -3.55 24.44 14.42
CA PRO A 933 -4.28 23.20 14.20
C PRO A 933 -4.46 22.44 15.52
N TYR A 934 -5.61 21.79 15.68
CA TYR A 934 -5.98 21.11 16.93
C TYR A 934 -4.96 20.02 17.36
N GLN A 935 -4.25 19.43 16.39
CA GLN A 935 -3.21 18.42 16.56
C GLN A 935 -1.99 18.96 17.33
N PHE A 936 -1.60 20.23 17.14
CA PHE A 936 -0.55 20.86 17.96
C PHE A 936 -0.97 20.91 19.43
N VAL A 937 -2.22 21.30 19.68
CA VAL A 937 -2.76 21.43 21.04
C VAL A 937 -2.97 20.06 21.69
N PHE A 938 -3.22 19.00 20.91
CA PHE A 938 -3.16 17.62 21.41
C PHE A 938 -1.77 17.24 21.92
N VAL A 939 -0.70 17.56 21.19
CA VAL A 939 0.68 17.33 21.63
C VAL A 939 1.02 18.14 22.89
N VAL A 940 0.62 19.40 22.96
CA VAL A 940 0.77 20.22 24.18
C VAL A 940 0.01 19.60 25.37
N ALA A 941 -1.22 19.13 25.17
CA ALA A 941 -2.01 18.46 26.20
C ALA A 941 -1.36 17.13 26.67
N PHE A 942 -0.77 16.37 25.75
CA PHE A 942 0.01 15.16 26.06
C PHE A 942 1.23 15.47 26.94
N LEU A 943 2.03 16.48 26.59
CA LEU A 943 3.20 16.92 27.38
C LEU A 943 2.79 17.42 28.78
N VAL A 944 1.71 18.21 28.88
CA VAL A 944 1.13 18.65 30.16
C VAL A 944 0.61 17.47 31.00
N HIS A 945 0.11 16.42 30.35
CA HIS A 945 -0.34 15.20 31.02
C HIS A 945 0.83 14.35 31.54
N ILE A 946 1.96 14.23 30.81
CA ILE A 946 3.21 13.61 31.32
C ILE A 946 3.66 14.30 32.63
N ILE A 947 3.76 15.63 32.62
CA ILE A 947 4.11 16.42 33.82
C ILE A 947 3.10 16.17 34.94
N SER A 948 1.81 16.03 34.61
CA SER A 948 0.74 15.77 35.58
C SER A 948 0.79 14.33 36.15
N CYS A 949 1.28 13.35 35.40
CA CYS A 949 1.58 11.99 35.84
C CYS A 949 2.77 11.96 36.82
N ILE A 950 3.89 12.60 36.48
CA ILE A 950 5.09 12.72 37.36
C ILE A 950 4.70 13.42 38.67
N ARG A 951 3.91 14.50 38.61
CA ARG A 951 3.34 15.20 39.78
C ARG A 951 2.25 14.40 40.52
N SER A 952 1.77 13.28 39.98
CA SER A 952 0.93 12.32 40.70
C SER A 952 1.78 11.29 41.43
N LEU A 953 2.83 10.78 40.78
CA LEU A 953 3.72 9.74 41.31
C LEU A 953 4.54 10.23 42.51
N THR A 954 5.24 11.36 42.36
CA THR A 954 5.95 12.03 43.47
C THR A 954 5.06 12.28 44.70
N ARG A 955 3.76 12.55 44.49
CA ARG A 955 2.76 12.72 45.56
C ARG A 955 2.26 11.41 46.19
N THR A 956 2.47 10.23 45.59
CA THR A 956 2.21 8.96 46.29
C THR A 956 3.34 8.70 47.29
N TRP A 957 4.59 8.88 46.86
CA TRP A 957 5.80 8.71 47.68
C TRP A 957 5.80 9.66 48.88
N ALA A 958 5.48 10.95 48.66
CA ALA A 958 5.55 11.98 49.70
C ALA A 958 4.48 11.90 50.82
N ALA A 959 3.48 11.00 50.77
CA ALA A 959 2.61 10.73 51.92
C ALA A 959 1.94 9.34 51.85
N PRO A 960 2.60 8.27 52.33
CA PRO A 960 2.09 6.90 52.29
C PRO A 960 0.74 6.70 52.97
N LEU A 961 0.42 7.46 54.03
CA LEU A 961 -0.82 7.38 54.80
C LEU A 961 -2.10 7.66 53.99
N GLN A 962 -1.99 8.36 52.85
CA GLN A 962 -3.11 8.54 51.92
C GLN A 962 -2.97 7.71 50.63
N GLY A 963 -2.01 6.77 50.61
CA GLY A 963 -1.48 6.09 49.44
C GLY A 963 -2.55 5.54 48.51
N TYR A 964 -3.52 4.79 49.02
CA TYR A 964 -4.59 4.17 48.22
C TYR A 964 -5.32 5.14 47.27
N LYS A 965 -5.76 6.31 47.78
CA LYS A 965 -6.49 7.30 46.96
C LYS A 965 -5.58 7.99 45.94
N ARG A 966 -4.28 8.13 46.25
CA ARG A 966 -3.29 8.75 45.37
C ARG A 966 -2.78 7.79 44.29
N ALA A 967 -2.60 6.51 44.65
CA ALA A 967 -2.24 5.42 43.75
C ALA A 967 -3.33 5.18 42.69
N ASN A 968 -4.60 5.08 43.10
CA ASN A 968 -5.73 5.00 42.16
C ASN A 968 -5.70 6.12 41.11
N ARG A 969 -5.41 7.37 41.52
CA ARG A 969 -5.27 8.51 40.60
C ARG A 969 -4.04 8.38 39.69
N TYR A 970 -2.89 7.96 40.23
CA TYR A 970 -1.68 7.73 39.42
C TYR A 970 -1.92 6.67 38.34
N HIS A 971 -2.44 5.50 38.71
CA HIS A 971 -2.76 4.41 37.78
C HIS A 971 -3.77 4.84 36.69
N TYR A 972 -4.78 5.63 37.05
CA TYR A 972 -5.74 6.19 36.10
C TYR A 972 -5.05 7.12 35.09
N MET A 973 -4.21 8.03 35.58
CA MET A 973 -3.49 8.99 34.73
C MET A 973 -2.45 8.31 33.83
N GLN A 974 -1.77 7.27 34.32
CA GLN A 974 -0.86 6.43 33.53
C GLN A 974 -1.61 5.73 32.38
N SER A 975 -2.77 5.14 32.66
CA SER A 975 -3.57 4.45 31.64
C SER A 975 -4.10 5.42 30.57
N LEU A 976 -4.49 6.64 30.98
CA LEU A 976 -4.86 7.71 30.06
C LEU A 976 -3.65 8.23 29.25
N LEU A 977 -2.44 8.24 29.82
CA LEU A 977 -1.23 8.64 29.10
C LEU A 977 -0.89 7.63 28.00
N ILE A 978 -1.02 6.33 28.28
CA ILE A 978 -0.81 5.26 27.29
C ILE A 978 -1.87 5.36 26.16
N LEU A 979 -3.13 5.69 26.48
CA LEU A 979 -4.16 5.97 25.48
C LEU A 979 -3.86 7.21 24.63
N MET A 980 -3.37 8.29 25.22
CA MET A 980 -2.97 9.47 24.42
C MET A 980 -1.74 9.15 23.54
N MET A 981 -0.85 8.28 24.00
CA MET A 981 0.33 7.84 23.23
C MET A 981 -0.06 7.01 21.99
N THR A 982 -1.06 6.13 22.06
CA THR A 982 -1.56 5.40 20.87
C THR A 982 -2.31 6.27 19.87
N LEU A 983 -2.66 7.51 20.23
CA LEU A 983 -3.30 8.49 19.33
C LEU A 983 -2.30 9.46 18.67
N LEU A 984 -1.04 9.49 19.11
CA LEU A 984 -0.01 10.34 18.49
C LEU A 984 0.27 9.98 17.02
N PRO A 985 0.38 8.70 16.60
CA PRO A 985 0.64 8.35 15.19
C PRO A 985 -0.39 8.92 14.21
N PHE A 986 -1.64 9.11 14.65
CA PHE A 986 -2.73 9.64 13.82
C PHE A 986 -2.78 11.18 13.80
N ASN A 987 -2.06 11.87 14.69
CA ASN A 987 -2.07 13.34 14.81
C ASN A 987 -0.76 14.01 14.39
N LEU A 988 0.38 13.35 14.59
CA LEU A 988 1.70 13.88 14.26
C LEU A 988 1.91 14.14 12.75
N PRO A 989 1.42 13.31 11.79
CA PRO A 989 1.65 13.55 10.37
C PRO A 989 1.09 14.89 9.89
N ILE A 990 -0.16 15.21 10.24
CA ILE A 990 -0.83 16.47 9.85
C ILE A 990 -0.11 17.67 10.49
N LEU A 991 0.35 17.53 11.74
CA LEU A 991 1.13 18.57 12.43
C LEU A 991 2.47 18.86 11.70
N VAL A 992 3.13 17.85 11.14
CA VAL A 992 4.36 18.03 10.35
C VAL A 992 4.09 18.80 9.06
N VAL A 993 2.95 18.56 8.38
CA VAL A 993 2.54 19.36 7.20
C VAL A 993 2.36 20.84 7.55
N TRP A 994 1.66 21.14 8.66
CA TRP A 994 1.46 22.53 9.08
C TRP A 994 2.77 23.23 9.44
N ILE A 995 3.69 22.55 10.14
CA ILE A 995 5.02 23.11 10.46
C ILE A 995 5.84 23.39 9.19
N ARG A 996 5.79 22.51 8.17
CA ARG A 996 6.43 22.75 6.86
C ARG A 996 5.79 23.94 6.14
N ASN A 997 4.47 24.06 6.11
CA ASN A 997 3.81 25.16 5.40
C ASN A 997 4.07 26.54 6.06
N LEU A 998 4.21 26.58 7.39
CA LEU A 998 4.72 27.78 8.09
C LEU A 998 6.16 28.16 7.71
N SER A 999 7.05 27.19 7.45
CA SER A 999 8.44 27.49 7.08
C SER A 999 8.59 28.01 5.65
N VAL A 1000 7.58 27.81 4.80
CA VAL A 1000 7.45 28.40 3.45
C VAL A 1000 6.65 29.72 3.49
N HIS A 1001 6.44 30.30 4.68
CA HIS A 1001 5.69 31.55 4.91
C HIS A 1001 4.22 31.53 4.43
N TRP A 1002 3.60 30.34 4.27
CA TRP A 1002 2.19 30.23 3.93
C TRP A 1002 1.33 30.24 5.20
N PHE A 1003 0.87 31.44 5.58
CA PHE A 1003 0.15 31.68 6.84
C PHE A 1003 -1.38 31.50 6.78
N VAL A 1004 -1.93 30.98 5.68
CA VAL A 1004 -3.40 30.79 5.54
C VAL A 1004 -3.85 29.59 6.39
N PRO A 1005 -4.81 29.75 7.33
CA PRO A 1005 -5.25 28.66 8.19
C PRO A 1005 -6.15 27.66 7.46
N PHE A 1006 -5.78 26.37 7.48
CA PHE A 1006 -6.58 25.29 6.87
C PHE A 1006 -7.92 25.09 7.61
N SER A 1007 -9.03 25.34 6.90
CA SER A 1007 -10.38 25.40 7.50
C SER A 1007 -10.87 24.10 8.15
N SER A 1008 -10.29 22.94 7.81
CA SER A 1008 -10.57 21.64 8.44
C SER A 1008 -10.02 21.50 9.86
N ASP A 1009 -8.86 22.10 10.14
CA ASP A 1009 -8.03 21.78 11.31
C ASP A 1009 -8.18 22.78 12.46
N HIS A 1010 -8.95 23.84 12.23
CA HIS A 1010 -9.28 24.88 13.20
C HIS A 1010 -10.59 24.58 13.98
N ASN A 1011 -10.92 23.29 14.12
CA ASN A 1011 -12.13 22.82 14.79
C ASN A 1011 -11.92 22.67 16.31
N VAL A 1012 -12.36 23.67 17.08
CA VAL A 1012 -12.31 23.66 18.55
C VAL A 1012 -12.98 22.43 19.17
N PHE A 1013 -14.08 21.91 18.60
CA PHE A 1013 -14.79 20.75 19.15
C PHE A 1013 -13.99 19.43 19.01
N ALA A 1014 -13.07 19.33 18.04
CA ALA A 1014 -12.21 18.16 17.86
C ALA A 1014 -11.24 17.95 19.04
N ILE A 1015 -10.95 19.00 19.82
CA ILE A 1015 -9.92 18.98 20.89
C ILE A 1015 -10.41 19.49 22.25
N ALA A 1016 -11.50 20.25 22.31
CA ALA A 1016 -12.03 20.80 23.56
C ALA A 1016 -12.24 19.76 24.68
N PRO A 1017 -12.73 18.52 24.42
CA PRO A 1017 -12.79 17.48 25.44
C PRO A 1017 -11.42 17.10 26.00
N PHE A 1018 -10.40 16.89 25.17
CA PHE A 1018 -9.04 16.59 25.65
C PHE A 1018 -8.44 17.74 26.48
N ILE A 1019 -8.56 18.99 26.02
CA ILE A 1019 -8.07 20.17 26.76
C ILE A 1019 -8.73 20.27 28.13
N LEU A 1020 -10.07 20.28 28.16
CA LEU A 1020 -10.84 20.41 29.40
C LEU A 1020 -10.56 19.24 30.35
N TYR A 1021 -10.35 18.02 29.83
CA TYR A 1021 -10.10 16.85 30.65
C TYR A 1021 -8.68 16.78 31.21
N VAL A 1022 -7.65 17.15 30.43
CA VAL A 1022 -6.27 17.28 30.95
C VAL A 1022 -6.21 18.38 32.01
N GLU A 1023 -6.83 19.55 31.77
CA GLU A 1023 -6.85 20.67 32.73
C GLU A 1023 -7.56 20.28 34.05
N LEU A 1024 -8.68 19.55 33.93
CA LEU A 1024 -9.43 18.95 35.04
C LEU A 1024 -8.55 17.99 35.87
N LEU A 1025 -7.77 17.15 35.19
CA LEU A 1025 -6.88 16.16 35.80
C LEU A 1025 -5.59 16.77 36.38
N THR A 1026 -5.08 17.90 35.85
CA THR A 1026 -4.01 18.68 36.52
C THR A 1026 -4.45 19.11 37.93
N GLY A 1027 -5.75 19.19 38.20
CA GLY A 1027 -6.31 19.41 39.54
C GLY A 1027 -5.94 18.30 40.55
N SER A 1028 -5.48 18.70 41.73
CA SER A 1028 -4.87 17.80 42.75
C SER A 1028 -5.82 16.80 43.44
N ARG A 1029 -7.10 16.75 43.06
CA ARG A 1029 -8.13 15.92 43.73
C ARG A 1029 -9.12 15.20 42.79
N LYS A 1030 -8.97 15.31 41.46
CA LYS A 1030 -9.91 14.70 40.48
C LYS A 1030 -9.33 13.44 39.82
N MET A 1031 -10.23 12.49 39.56
CA MET A 1031 -10.11 11.26 38.76
C MET A 1031 -11.54 10.84 38.37
N LEU A 1032 -11.71 9.97 37.37
CA LEU A 1032 -13.02 9.51 36.87
C LEU A 1032 -14.00 9.13 38.03
N PRO A 1033 -15.25 9.64 38.04
CA PRO A 1033 -16.21 9.32 39.10
C PRO A 1033 -16.76 7.89 38.98
N ARG A 1034 -17.13 7.27 40.11
CA ARG A 1034 -17.70 5.92 40.14
C ARG A 1034 -19.15 5.91 39.65
N THR A 1035 -19.40 5.29 38.51
CA THR A 1035 -20.75 5.06 37.97
C THR A 1035 -21.41 3.83 38.58
N LYS A 1036 -22.73 3.89 38.81
CA LYS A 1036 -23.60 2.77 39.19
C LYS A 1036 -24.86 2.76 38.32
N GLY A 1037 -25.54 1.62 38.25
CA GLY A 1037 -26.78 1.48 37.49
C GLY A 1037 -26.60 1.76 35.99
N PRO A 1038 -27.53 2.46 35.31
CA PRO A 1038 -27.50 2.63 33.86
C PRO A 1038 -26.23 3.36 33.37
N TRP A 1039 -25.68 4.28 34.16
CA TRP A 1039 -24.45 5.00 33.80
C TRP A 1039 -23.22 4.10 33.71
N HIS A 1040 -23.19 2.98 34.44
CA HIS A 1040 -22.12 1.99 34.30
C HIS A 1040 -22.26 1.25 32.96
N TRP A 1041 -23.47 0.80 32.63
CA TRP A 1041 -23.78 0.15 31.36
C TRP A 1041 -23.48 1.06 30.16
N GLY A 1042 -23.97 2.32 30.16
CA GLY A 1042 -23.67 3.27 29.09
C GLY A 1042 -22.16 3.52 28.89
N THR A 1043 -21.38 3.57 29.97
CA THR A 1043 -19.91 3.69 29.86
C THR A 1043 -19.27 2.44 29.27
N CYS A 1044 -19.78 1.24 29.60
CA CYS A 1044 -19.29 0.00 29.01
C CYS A 1044 -19.70 -0.16 27.54
N VAL A 1045 -20.96 0.13 27.20
CA VAL A 1045 -21.47 0.10 25.81
C VAL A 1045 -20.69 1.08 24.93
N LEU A 1046 -20.40 2.29 25.40
CA LEU A 1046 -19.56 3.25 24.66
C LEU A 1046 -18.16 2.69 24.40
N ILE A 1047 -17.46 2.18 25.41
CA ILE A 1047 -16.08 1.67 25.23
C ILE A 1047 -16.06 0.43 24.34
N TYR A 1048 -17.02 -0.50 24.48
CA TYR A 1048 -17.09 -1.69 23.64
C TYR A 1048 -17.58 -1.42 22.21
N SER A 1049 -18.43 -0.41 21.98
CA SER A 1049 -18.79 0.02 20.62
C SER A 1049 -17.62 0.68 19.89
N ILE A 1050 -16.81 1.49 20.58
CA ILE A 1050 -15.56 2.02 20.00
C ILE A 1050 -14.58 0.88 19.67
N VAL A 1051 -14.43 -0.12 20.55
CA VAL A 1051 -13.61 -1.30 20.26
C VAL A 1051 -14.14 -2.09 19.06
N ALA A 1052 -15.45 -2.32 18.97
CA ALA A 1052 -16.06 -3.03 17.84
C ALA A 1052 -15.90 -2.28 16.52
N TYR A 1053 -16.17 -0.96 16.50
CA TYR A 1053 -15.94 -0.14 15.31
C TYR A 1053 -14.46 -0.12 14.92
N THR A 1054 -13.54 0.08 15.86
CA THR A 1054 -12.11 0.13 15.56
C THR A 1054 -11.58 -1.22 15.07
N PHE A 1055 -12.16 -2.33 15.53
CA PHE A 1055 -11.85 -3.68 15.04
C PHE A 1055 -12.36 -3.92 13.61
N LEU A 1056 -13.59 -3.48 13.30
CA LEU A 1056 -14.23 -3.73 12.01
C LEU A 1056 -13.87 -2.71 10.92
N TYR A 1057 -13.53 -1.46 11.27
CA TYR A 1057 -13.36 -0.36 10.32
C TYR A 1057 -12.09 0.48 10.54
N GLY A 1058 -11.36 0.28 11.65
CA GLY A 1058 -10.23 1.14 12.03
C GLY A 1058 -9.00 1.06 11.10
N ILE A 1059 -8.89 0.00 10.29
CA ILE A 1059 -7.79 -0.17 9.34
C ILE A 1059 -8.02 0.68 8.07
N LYS A 1060 -9.23 0.69 7.49
CA LYS A 1060 -9.58 1.59 6.37
C LYS A 1060 -9.80 3.05 6.83
N TYR A 1061 -10.51 3.25 7.94
CA TYR A 1061 -10.96 4.56 8.43
C TYR A 1061 -10.18 5.02 9.68
N THR A 1062 -8.84 4.93 9.64
CA THR A 1062 -7.95 5.15 10.80
C THR A 1062 -8.13 6.52 11.46
N HIS A 1063 -8.40 7.58 10.69
CA HIS A 1063 -8.75 8.91 11.20
C HIS A 1063 -9.87 8.92 12.26
N SER A 1064 -10.85 8.00 12.15
CA SER A 1064 -12.01 7.94 13.06
C SER A 1064 -11.64 7.51 14.49
N ILE A 1065 -10.50 6.84 14.69
CA ILE A 1065 -10.02 6.39 16.01
C ILE A 1065 -9.81 7.59 16.94
N TYR A 1066 -9.30 8.71 16.41
CA TYR A 1066 -9.13 9.95 17.17
C TYR A 1066 -10.48 10.56 17.59
N PHE A 1067 -11.41 10.70 16.64
CA PHE A 1067 -12.71 11.31 16.91
C PHE A 1067 -13.54 10.46 17.90
N LEU A 1068 -13.53 9.13 17.78
CA LEU A 1068 -14.17 8.23 18.74
C LEU A 1068 -13.56 8.35 20.15
N SER A 1069 -12.24 8.52 20.24
CA SER A 1069 -11.55 8.80 21.50
C SER A 1069 -11.97 10.14 22.12
N ASN A 1070 -12.09 11.19 21.30
CA ASN A 1070 -12.57 12.49 21.74
C ASN A 1070 -14.01 12.42 22.29
N HIS A 1071 -14.90 11.65 21.66
CA HIS A 1071 -16.25 11.37 22.18
C HIS A 1071 -16.22 10.62 23.53
N MET A 1072 -15.32 9.65 23.73
CA MET A 1072 -15.15 9.01 25.04
C MET A 1072 -14.68 9.99 26.12
N ILE A 1073 -13.75 10.91 25.80
CA ILE A 1073 -13.32 11.93 26.75
C ILE A 1073 -14.44 12.93 27.06
N ALA A 1074 -15.28 13.29 26.06
CA ALA A 1074 -16.48 14.08 26.27
C ALA A 1074 -17.48 13.39 27.23
N TRP A 1075 -17.66 12.07 27.10
CA TRP A 1075 -18.45 11.28 28.06
C TRP A 1075 -17.84 11.29 29.46
N PHE A 1076 -16.52 11.14 29.61
CA PHE A 1076 -15.86 11.25 30.92
C PHE A 1076 -16.02 12.65 31.55
N LEU A 1077 -15.97 13.72 30.75
CA LEU A 1077 -16.31 15.08 31.20
C LEU A 1077 -17.77 15.19 31.65
N PHE A 1078 -18.72 14.67 30.88
CA PHE A 1078 -20.14 14.66 31.23
C PHE A 1078 -20.38 13.94 32.58
N LEU A 1079 -19.76 12.78 32.81
CA LEU A 1079 -19.81 12.08 34.09
C LEU A 1079 -19.29 12.95 35.26
N HIS A 1080 -18.23 13.74 35.03
CA HIS A 1080 -17.71 14.70 36.00
C HIS A 1080 -18.60 15.92 36.24
N VAL A 1081 -19.29 16.42 35.21
CA VAL A 1081 -20.29 17.49 35.33
C VAL A 1081 -21.48 17.01 36.15
N ARG A 1082 -22.02 15.82 35.85
CA ARG A 1082 -23.11 15.18 36.61
C ARG A 1082 -22.79 15.06 38.11
N ASP A 1083 -21.60 14.57 38.47
CA ASP A 1083 -21.20 14.37 39.87
C ASP A 1083 -20.86 15.68 40.61
N SER A 1084 -20.80 16.82 39.92
CA SER A 1084 -20.62 18.14 40.55
C SER A 1084 -21.82 18.54 41.43
N HIS A 1085 -21.70 19.67 42.13
CA HIS A 1085 -22.81 20.23 42.90
C HIS A 1085 -23.94 20.68 41.96
N TYR A 1086 -23.60 21.49 40.96
CA TYR A 1086 -24.55 22.04 39.99
C TYR A 1086 -25.19 20.93 39.15
N GLY A 1087 -24.43 19.97 38.64
CA GLY A 1087 -24.98 18.85 37.86
C GLY A 1087 -26.00 18.01 38.63
N ARG A 1088 -25.81 17.80 39.95
CA ARG A 1088 -26.81 17.15 40.81
C ARG A 1088 -28.03 18.04 41.10
N MET A 1089 -27.88 19.36 41.11
CA MET A 1089 -29.00 20.30 41.25
C MET A 1089 -29.83 20.35 39.97
N THR A 1090 -29.19 20.47 38.80
CA THR A 1090 -29.84 20.42 37.48
C THR A 1090 -30.51 19.07 37.23
N TYR A 1091 -29.85 17.95 37.55
CA TYR A 1091 -30.46 16.62 37.40
C TYR A 1091 -31.72 16.44 38.24
N ARG A 1092 -31.74 16.95 39.48
CA ARG A 1092 -32.95 16.97 40.32
C ARG A 1092 -34.04 17.81 39.66
N TYR A 1093 -33.76 19.09 39.40
CA TYR A 1093 -34.70 20.01 38.75
C TYR A 1093 -35.33 19.42 37.48
N VAL A 1094 -34.52 18.80 36.62
CA VAL A 1094 -34.99 18.15 35.38
C VAL A 1094 -35.80 16.88 35.66
N ALA A 1095 -35.40 16.03 36.62
CA ALA A 1095 -36.16 14.84 36.99
C ALA A 1095 -37.52 15.19 37.64
N ASP A 1096 -37.53 16.24 38.47
CA ASP A 1096 -38.73 16.73 39.17
C ASP A 1096 -39.74 17.34 38.18
N HIS A 1097 -39.28 17.95 37.08
CA HIS A 1097 -40.14 18.51 36.02
C HIS A 1097 -40.54 17.49 34.93
N LEU A 1098 -39.68 16.54 34.57
CA LEU A 1098 -40.00 15.52 33.54
C LEU A 1098 -40.78 14.32 34.07
N TYR A 1099 -40.74 14.03 35.38
CA TYR A 1099 -41.47 12.91 36.00
C TYR A 1099 -42.35 13.34 37.19
N PRO A 1100 -43.27 14.32 37.03
CA PRO A 1100 -44.06 14.89 38.13
C PRO A 1100 -44.92 13.85 38.88
N PHE A 1101 -45.29 12.75 38.22
CA PHE A 1101 -46.14 11.70 38.81
C PHE A 1101 -45.44 10.77 39.82
N ARG A 1102 -44.12 10.87 40.04
CA ARG A 1102 -43.41 10.01 41.02
C ARG A 1102 -43.28 10.59 42.43
N SER A 1103 -43.69 11.84 42.66
CA SER A 1103 -43.47 12.56 43.93
C SER A 1103 -44.69 12.66 44.85
N LYS A 1104 -45.65 11.72 44.77
CA LYS A 1104 -46.85 11.66 45.65
C LYS A 1104 -47.05 10.28 46.29
N LYS A 1105 -46.06 9.82 47.06
CA LYS A 1105 -46.23 8.72 48.03
C LYS A 1105 -45.12 8.71 49.10
N HIS A 1106 -45.15 9.71 49.99
CA HIS A 1106 -44.81 9.60 51.41
C HIS A 1106 -45.04 10.96 52.09
N SER A 1107 -46.18 11.05 52.77
CA SER A 1107 -46.51 11.99 53.84
C SER A 1107 -46.95 11.15 55.03
#